data_AF-A0A2N0VA13-F1
#
_entry.id   AF-A0A2N0VA13-F1
#
_cell.length_a   1.000
_cell.length_b   1.000
_cell.length_c   1.000
_cell.angle_alpha   90.00
_cell.angle_beta   90.00
_cell.angle_gamma   90.00
#
_symmetry.space_group_name_H-M   'P 1'
#
loop_
_entity.id
_entity.type
_entity.pdbx_description
1 polymer ?
#
loop_
_entity_poly.entity_id
_entity_poly.type
_entity_poly.pdbx_seq_one_letter_code
_entity_poly.pdbx_strand_id
1 'polypeptide(L)'
;MNDQALLISVRLLDDRYHGNGTWPPSPFRLFQALVAAAFTGRTVSDAEAAALRWLEQLPPPVVLSPTYQQSALTTYYVPRNGADAQQGNLAAAAKKRDAKLAKPWLFESQQPLHYVWFFPEPAEEAQTLAELSERLYQLGRGVDMAFAWAEQLTADQAKQIIVQHAGPVFRPTPQGVSDTLDCPIPGQSFDSLLTRYQGQLKRLRNGEFHKPPLPIFQPTGYNCPSSLLLFDIQNEKGALTAQALTDAGRLTQRLIELAKNRLKPHFPEYSERHLAGIGANDADKALRIRVIPLPSIGHEHTQPDIRRVLVEVPADCPLQLADVEWAFAGLPLEVDLETGEILTSLVKSIDRKMLDYYGIGKQKAAHVWRTVTPVVLPLEQSLTAQSGAERVLKQSQLHHAARQALRHCGITAPAQILRIQREPFDSTGTLAEDFAFQRFDRSRLYHLELVFPEQVAGPLVIGNGRYVGLGLLRPAAESHRSVISFGINPSNRPTLQSRSDMLQAVRRALMSLDRQLFGQASRLISGHEKDGSTARSGNHRHIFLAAHDNDGDGLLDRLLVVAPWEADRNAKPASTERERFERVVSRLTTVRAGALGVFDLQMQGDRPNQNDPLMGSVRRWKSISAYRPTRCPKTLAQADETIRADAVNECLRRGLPEPKVEILSMRQGPKGGIKARLCLSFAVAVNGPLLLGKDSHEGGGLFGAD
;
A
#
# COMPACT_ATOMS: atom_id res chain seq x y z
N MET A 1 -13.89 7.16 34.41
CA MET A 1 -13.85 6.09 33.39
C MET A 1 -15.23 6.05 32.77
N ASN A 2 -15.33 5.83 31.46
CA ASN A 2 -16.62 5.76 30.79
C ASN A 2 -17.10 4.31 30.84
N ASP A 3 -18.03 4.01 31.75
CA ASP A 3 -18.46 2.64 32.04
C ASP A 3 -19.77 2.27 31.34
N GLN A 4 -20.42 3.26 30.71
CA GLN A 4 -21.66 3.12 29.95
C GLN A 4 -21.51 3.60 28.50
N ALA A 5 -22.43 3.15 27.66
CA ALA A 5 -22.54 3.60 26.28
C ALA A 5 -24.00 3.70 25.81
N LEU A 6 -24.29 4.65 24.92
CA LEU A 6 -25.56 4.78 24.21
C LEU A 6 -25.29 4.44 22.74
N LEU A 7 -25.95 3.39 22.26
CA LEU A 7 -25.91 2.95 20.87
C LEU A 7 -27.21 3.39 20.19
N ILE A 8 -27.16 4.33 19.23
CA ILE A 8 -28.28 4.62 18.34
C ILE A 8 -28.00 3.96 16.99
N SER A 9 -28.91 3.07 16.57
CA SER A 9 -28.84 2.36 15.30
C SER A 9 -29.88 2.91 14.34
N VAL A 10 -29.47 3.23 13.11
CA VAL A 10 -30.34 3.84 12.08
C VAL A 10 -30.30 2.98 10.83
N ARG A 11 -31.46 2.54 10.35
CA ARG A 11 -31.60 1.79 9.10
C ARG A 11 -32.36 2.62 8.07
N LEU A 12 -31.74 2.84 6.91
CA LEU A 12 -32.40 3.46 5.76
C LEU A 12 -33.26 2.44 5.02
N LEU A 13 -34.36 2.89 4.41
CA LEU A 13 -35.27 2.04 3.63
C LEU A 13 -34.78 1.74 2.21
N ASP A 14 -33.71 2.40 1.78
CA ASP A 14 -33.12 2.30 0.44
C ASP A 14 -31.60 2.16 0.57
N ASP A 15 -30.96 1.54 -0.43
CA ASP A 15 -29.51 1.33 -0.54
C ASP A 15 -28.76 2.62 -0.95
N ARG A 16 -29.42 3.77 -0.78
CA ARG A 16 -28.99 5.08 -1.27
C ARG A 16 -29.22 6.15 -0.22
N TYR A 17 -28.20 6.98 -0.01
CA TYR A 17 -28.29 8.18 0.82
C TYR A 17 -27.94 9.42 0.01
N HIS A 18 -28.86 10.39 0.00
CA HIS A 18 -28.81 11.60 -0.81
C HIS A 18 -28.49 12.86 -0.01
N GLY A 19 -28.20 12.73 1.29
CA GLY A 19 -27.83 13.85 2.14
C GLY A 19 -26.66 14.65 1.56
N ASN A 20 -26.78 15.97 1.58
CA ASN A 20 -25.67 16.85 1.20
C ASN A 20 -24.58 16.79 2.29
N GLY A 21 -23.33 16.54 1.90
CA GLY A 21 -22.17 16.61 2.80
C GLY A 21 -21.30 15.36 2.76
N THR A 22 -20.72 15.06 3.91
CA THR A 22 -19.82 13.93 4.15
C THR A 22 -20.58 12.62 4.35
N TRP A 23 -19.88 11.50 4.15
CA TRP A 23 -20.32 10.17 4.55
C TRP A 23 -19.38 9.66 5.65
N PRO A 24 -19.89 8.97 6.68
CA PRO A 24 -21.31 8.67 6.96
C PRO A 24 -22.11 9.92 7.31
N PRO A 25 -23.46 9.85 7.39
CA PRO A 25 -24.26 10.96 7.88
C PRO A 25 -23.73 11.40 9.25
N SER A 26 -23.38 12.68 9.38
CA SER A 26 -22.70 13.22 10.56
C SER A 26 -23.53 13.06 11.86
N PRO A 27 -22.92 13.01 13.05
CA PRO A 27 -23.65 12.98 14.33
C PRO A 27 -24.67 14.12 14.48
N PHE A 28 -24.36 15.32 14.00
CA PHE A 28 -25.30 16.44 14.00
C PHE A 28 -26.50 16.22 13.05
N ARG A 29 -26.35 15.40 12.01
CA ARG A 29 -27.46 15.02 11.12
C ARG A 29 -28.44 14.09 11.83
N LEU A 30 -27.92 13.12 12.58
CA LEU A 30 -28.75 12.30 13.47
C LEU A 30 -29.41 13.16 14.55
N PHE A 31 -28.68 14.08 15.16
CA PHE A 31 -29.24 15.02 16.14
C PHE A 31 -30.42 15.83 15.57
N GLN A 32 -30.29 16.37 14.36
CA GLN A 32 -31.38 17.04 13.65
C GLN A 32 -32.59 16.12 13.42
N ALA A 33 -32.35 14.85 13.08
CA ALA A 33 -33.41 13.86 12.87
C ALA A 33 -34.15 13.53 14.18
N LEU A 34 -33.44 13.40 15.30
CA LEU A 34 -34.02 13.20 16.63
C LEU A 34 -34.84 14.42 17.07
N VAL A 35 -34.33 15.63 16.83
CA VAL A 35 -35.10 16.86 17.07
C VAL A 35 -36.36 16.87 16.21
N ALA A 36 -36.27 16.54 14.92
CA ALA A 36 -37.46 16.46 14.06
C ALA A 36 -38.48 15.41 14.55
N ALA A 37 -38.00 14.26 15.03
CA ALA A 37 -38.84 13.21 15.61
C ALA A 37 -39.57 13.70 16.87
N ALA A 38 -38.90 14.47 17.74
CA ALA A 38 -39.49 15.02 18.96
C ALA A 38 -40.69 15.94 18.68
N PHE A 39 -40.62 16.69 17.58
CA PHE A 39 -41.65 17.65 17.15
C PHE A 39 -42.65 17.08 16.11
N THR A 40 -42.70 15.76 15.91
CA THR A 40 -43.60 15.14 14.93
C THR A 40 -45.05 15.21 15.42
N GLY A 41 -45.79 16.22 14.94
CA GLY A 41 -47.22 16.41 15.24
C GLY A 41 -47.53 16.86 16.67
N ARG A 42 -46.53 17.23 17.47
CA ARG A 42 -46.66 17.65 18.88
C ARG A 42 -45.58 18.63 19.32
N THR A 43 -45.75 19.21 20.49
CA THR A 43 -44.69 19.93 21.21
C THR A 43 -43.78 18.94 21.93
N VAL A 44 -42.47 19.23 21.95
CA VAL A 44 -41.48 18.45 22.72
C VAL A 44 -41.82 18.45 24.21
N SER A 45 -41.66 17.33 24.89
CA SER A 45 -41.78 17.26 26.36
C SER A 45 -40.52 17.81 27.05
N ASP A 46 -40.64 18.20 28.32
CA ASP A 46 -39.48 18.67 29.09
C ASP A 46 -38.40 17.58 29.22
N ALA A 47 -38.81 16.31 29.36
CA ALA A 47 -37.89 15.17 29.40
C ALA A 47 -37.15 14.98 28.07
N GLU A 48 -37.84 15.06 26.93
CA GLU A 48 -37.21 14.96 25.61
C GLU A 48 -36.25 16.12 25.35
N ALA A 49 -36.63 17.34 25.74
CA ALA A 49 -35.77 18.51 25.61
C ALA A 49 -34.52 18.39 26.51
N ALA A 50 -34.67 17.88 27.73
CA ALA A 50 -33.55 17.60 28.62
C ALA A 50 -32.63 16.53 28.03
N ALA A 51 -33.19 15.45 27.47
CA ALA A 51 -32.42 14.37 26.88
C ALA A 51 -31.65 14.79 25.61
N LEU A 52 -32.22 15.65 24.77
CA LEU A 52 -31.53 16.24 23.63
C LEU A 52 -30.42 17.21 24.06
N ARG A 53 -30.64 17.99 25.14
CA ARG A 53 -29.59 18.85 25.74
C ARG A 53 -28.48 18.04 26.39
N TRP A 54 -28.79 16.89 26.97
CA TRP A 54 -27.81 15.97 27.50
C TRP A 54 -26.96 15.35 26.37
N LEU A 55 -27.59 14.91 25.28
CA LEU A 55 -26.89 14.31 24.14
C LEU A 55 -25.86 15.26 23.51
N GLU A 56 -26.14 16.57 23.42
CA GLU A 56 -25.17 17.53 22.88
C GLU A 56 -24.01 17.84 23.84
N GLN A 57 -24.08 17.44 25.11
CA GLN A 57 -22.97 17.57 26.07
C GLN A 57 -21.98 16.40 25.99
N LEU A 58 -22.38 15.28 25.41
CA LEU A 58 -21.52 14.10 25.28
C LEU A 58 -20.39 14.35 24.27
N PRO A 59 -19.21 13.71 24.45
CA PRO A 59 -18.15 13.79 23.45
C PRO A 59 -18.63 13.24 22.09
N PRO A 60 -18.04 13.68 20.96
CA PRO A 60 -18.35 13.13 19.65
C PRO A 60 -18.37 11.59 19.64
N PRO A 61 -19.38 10.95 19.00
CA PRO A 61 -19.54 9.50 19.06
C PRO A 61 -18.57 8.77 18.13
N VAL A 62 -18.34 7.48 18.37
CA VAL A 62 -17.84 6.56 17.34
C VAL A 62 -18.99 6.26 16.37
N VAL A 63 -18.74 6.34 15.06
CA VAL A 63 -19.75 6.03 14.03
C VAL A 63 -19.36 4.77 13.28
N LEU A 64 -20.22 3.75 13.27
CA LEU A 64 -20.05 2.53 12.50
C LEU A 64 -20.90 2.62 11.24
N SER A 65 -20.27 2.44 10.09
CA SER A 65 -20.91 2.58 8.80
C SER A 65 -20.91 1.26 8.04
N PRO A 66 -21.94 0.93 7.26
CA PRO A 66 -21.85 -0.14 6.29
C PRO A 66 -20.78 0.18 5.23
N THR A 67 -20.26 -0.85 4.56
CA THR A 67 -19.40 -0.64 3.39
C THR A 67 -20.14 0.18 2.35
N TYR A 68 -19.46 1.19 1.80
CA TYR A 68 -20.10 2.20 0.96
C TYR A 68 -19.27 2.53 -0.27
N GLN A 69 -19.94 3.03 -1.30
CA GLN A 69 -19.31 3.58 -2.49
C GLN A 69 -20.04 4.83 -2.95
N GLN A 70 -19.30 5.84 -3.42
CA GLN A 70 -19.93 7.01 -4.01
C GLN A 70 -20.37 6.72 -5.45
N SER A 71 -21.64 7.02 -5.77
CA SER A 71 -22.13 6.90 -7.14
C SER A 71 -21.52 7.93 -8.09
N ALA A 72 -21.67 7.69 -9.39
CA ALA A 72 -21.36 8.68 -10.42
C ALA A 72 -22.30 9.89 -10.32
N LEU A 73 -21.77 11.08 -10.60
CA LEU A 73 -22.55 12.32 -10.62
C LEU A 73 -23.63 12.24 -11.69
N THR A 74 -24.89 12.31 -11.26
CA THR A 74 -26.05 12.32 -12.16
C THR A 74 -26.68 13.71 -12.20
N THR A 75 -27.04 14.18 -13.39
CA THR A 75 -27.69 15.48 -13.58
C THR A 75 -29.14 15.27 -14.01
N TYR A 76 -30.08 15.78 -13.24
CA TYR A 76 -31.50 15.84 -13.56
C TYR A 76 -31.89 17.27 -13.95
N TYR A 77 -32.86 17.43 -14.86
CA TYR A 77 -33.38 18.75 -15.23
C TYR A 77 -34.82 18.86 -14.74
N VAL A 78 -35.04 19.72 -13.74
CA VAL A 78 -36.37 19.93 -13.15
C VAL A 78 -36.96 21.26 -13.63
N PRO A 79 -38.28 21.36 -13.87
CA PRO A 79 -38.93 22.63 -14.16
C PRO A 79 -38.62 23.69 -13.10
N ARG A 80 -38.35 24.92 -13.54
CA ARG A 80 -38.16 26.04 -12.62
C ARG A 80 -39.50 26.41 -11.99
N ASN A 81 -39.56 26.49 -10.66
CA ASN A 81 -40.72 27.01 -9.94
C ASN A 81 -40.85 28.52 -10.22
N GLY A 82 -41.57 28.86 -11.29
CA GLY A 82 -41.74 30.23 -11.76
C GLY A 82 -43.07 30.44 -12.48
N ALA A 83 -44.08 29.62 -12.17
CA ALA A 83 -45.42 29.77 -12.73
C ALA A 83 -45.98 31.18 -12.46
N ASP A 84 -45.72 31.75 -11.27
CA ASP A 84 -46.17 33.09 -10.89
C ASP A 84 -45.52 34.18 -11.75
N ALA A 85 -44.21 34.05 -12.02
CA ALA A 85 -43.48 34.91 -12.96
C ALA A 85 -43.92 34.71 -14.43
N GLN A 86 -44.77 33.72 -14.70
CA GLN A 86 -45.37 33.43 -16.00
C GLN A 86 -46.90 33.52 -15.94
N GLN A 87 -47.46 34.27 -14.98
CA GLN A 87 -48.91 34.49 -14.83
C GLN A 87 -49.73 33.20 -14.78
N GLY A 88 -49.20 32.14 -14.15
CA GLY A 88 -49.85 30.84 -14.02
C GLY A 88 -49.71 29.91 -15.23
N ASN A 89 -48.96 30.31 -16.27
CA ASN A 89 -48.76 29.45 -17.45
C ASN A 89 -47.74 28.32 -17.17
N LEU A 90 -48.27 27.17 -16.77
CA LEU A 90 -47.49 25.96 -16.44
C LEU A 90 -46.68 25.43 -17.65
N ALA A 91 -47.20 25.55 -18.87
CA ALA A 91 -46.51 25.09 -20.07
C ALA A 91 -45.28 25.94 -20.41
N ALA A 92 -45.36 27.27 -20.19
CA ALA A 92 -44.23 28.19 -20.35
C ALA A 92 -43.20 28.01 -19.23
N ALA A 93 -43.64 27.82 -17.98
CA ALA A 93 -42.77 27.54 -16.85
C ALA A 93 -41.99 26.22 -17.02
N ALA A 94 -42.63 25.17 -17.55
CA ALA A 94 -42.02 23.86 -17.77
C ALA A 94 -40.89 23.85 -18.83
N LYS A 95 -40.85 24.86 -19.72
CA LYS A 95 -39.78 25.01 -20.73
C LYS A 95 -38.46 25.49 -20.12
N LYS A 96 -38.50 26.18 -18.97
CA LYS A 96 -37.29 26.60 -18.24
C LYS A 96 -36.94 25.53 -17.21
N ARG A 97 -35.84 24.81 -17.44
CA ARG A 97 -35.38 23.76 -16.54
C ARG A 97 -34.08 24.15 -15.85
N ASP A 98 -34.00 23.85 -14.56
CA ASP A 98 -32.78 24.00 -13.78
C ASP A 98 -32.13 22.63 -13.58
N ALA A 99 -30.80 22.59 -13.74
CA ALA A 99 -30.02 21.39 -13.46
C ALA A 99 -29.96 21.13 -11.94
N LYS A 100 -30.21 19.89 -11.55
CA LYS A 100 -30.05 19.36 -10.20
C LYS A 100 -29.05 18.22 -10.25
N LEU A 101 -27.99 18.37 -9.47
CA LEU A 101 -26.93 17.39 -9.34
C LEU A 101 -27.28 16.43 -8.20
N ALA A 102 -27.08 15.13 -8.43
CA ALA A 102 -27.21 14.09 -7.43
C ALA A 102 -25.98 13.17 -7.48
N LYS A 103 -25.39 12.91 -6.33
CA LYS A 103 -24.27 12.00 -6.17
C LYS A 103 -24.48 11.17 -4.89
N PRO A 104 -25.51 10.30 -4.84
CA PRO A 104 -25.81 9.53 -3.65
C PRO A 104 -24.67 8.58 -3.26
N TRP A 105 -24.63 8.26 -1.97
CA TRP A 105 -23.82 7.19 -1.42
C TRP A 105 -24.58 5.88 -1.52
N LEU A 106 -23.93 4.84 -2.03
CA LEU A 106 -24.47 3.49 -2.21
C LEU A 106 -23.92 2.58 -1.11
N PHE A 107 -24.77 1.78 -0.47
CA PHE A 107 -24.39 0.86 0.60
C PHE A 107 -25.46 -0.24 0.74
N GLU A 108 -25.19 -1.28 1.51
CA GLU A 108 -26.16 -2.35 1.79
C GLU A 108 -27.11 -1.95 2.93
N SER A 109 -28.38 -1.64 2.64
CA SER A 109 -29.35 -1.12 3.63
C SER A 109 -29.70 -2.08 4.76
N GLN A 110 -29.42 -3.39 4.61
CA GLN A 110 -29.64 -4.36 5.68
C GLN A 110 -28.71 -4.13 6.88
N GLN A 111 -27.56 -3.48 6.65
CA GLN A 111 -26.63 -3.12 7.70
C GLN A 111 -26.94 -1.70 8.21
N PRO A 112 -27.31 -1.53 9.49
CA PRO A 112 -27.59 -0.22 10.05
C PRO A 112 -26.32 0.63 10.21
N LEU A 113 -26.51 1.95 10.21
CA LEU A 113 -25.53 2.89 10.75
C LEU A 113 -25.62 2.87 12.28
N HIS A 114 -24.49 2.87 12.97
CA HIS A 114 -24.46 2.95 14.43
C HIS A 114 -23.73 4.20 14.90
N TYR A 115 -24.26 4.85 15.94
CA TYR A 115 -23.64 5.97 16.63
C TYR A 115 -23.48 5.60 18.11
N VAL A 116 -22.25 5.60 18.60
CA VAL A 116 -21.90 5.11 19.94
C VAL A 116 -21.28 6.23 20.76
N TRP A 117 -22.01 6.68 21.78
CA TRP A 117 -21.49 7.62 22.78
C TRP A 117 -21.08 6.88 24.04
N PHE A 118 -19.92 7.22 24.61
CA PHE A 118 -19.45 6.68 25.87
C PHE A 118 -19.57 7.73 26.97
N PHE A 119 -20.05 7.33 28.15
CA PHE A 119 -20.30 8.23 29.27
C PHE A 119 -20.11 7.50 30.62
N PRO A 120 -19.94 8.23 31.75
CA PRO A 120 -19.45 7.64 33.00
C PRO A 120 -20.48 6.77 33.72
N GLU A 121 -21.72 7.23 33.87
CA GLU A 121 -22.73 6.60 34.72
C GLU A 121 -24.07 6.47 34.00
N PRO A 122 -24.94 5.51 34.36
CA PRO A 122 -26.27 5.38 33.78
C PRO A 122 -27.09 6.68 33.87
N ALA A 123 -27.81 7.02 32.80
CA ALA A 123 -28.54 8.28 32.69
C ALA A 123 -29.97 8.03 32.21
N GLU A 124 -30.99 8.63 32.86
CA GLU A 124 -32.40 8.52 32.44
C GLU A 124 -32.63 9.15 31.05
N GLU A 125 -31.80 10.13 30.70
CA GLU A 125 -31.78 10.77 29.39
C GLU A 125 -31.45 9.77 28.27
N ALA A 126 -30.62 8.76 28.54
CA ALA A 126 -30.31 7.71 27.56
C ALA A 126 -31.55 6.86 27.24
N GLN A 127 -32.35 6.53 28.26
CA GLN A 127 -33.61 5.82 28.08
C GLN A 127 -34.64 6.66 27.32
N THR A 128 -34.74 7.95 27.66
CA THR A 128 -35.62 8.89 26.95
C THR A 128 -35.23 9.02 25.46
N LEU A 129 -33.93 9.01 25.16
CA LEU A 129 -33.43 9.01 23.78
C LEU A 129 -33.72 7.70 23.03
N ALA A 130 -33.75 6.56 23.73
CA ALA A 130 -34.14 5.29 23.13
C ALA A 130 -35.59 5.33 22.63
N GLU A 131 -36.51 5.80 23.48
CA GLU A 131 -37.93 5.98 23.12
C GLU A 131 -38.12 7.06 22.04
N LEU A 132 -37.32 8.13 22.06
CA LEU A 132 -37.33 9.15 21.01
C LEU A 132 -36.83 8.60 19.67
N SER A 133 -35.82 7.73 19.67
CA SER A 133 -35.20 7.20 18.44
C SER A 133 -36.19 6.38 17.61
N GLU A 134 -37.13 5.67 18.24
CA GLU A 134 -38.17 4.89 17.53
C GLU A 134 -39.09 5.73 16.65
N ARG A 135 -39.17 7.05 16.90
CA ARG A 135 -39.98 8.00 16.10
C ARG A 135 -39.22 8.65 14.96
N LEU A 136 -37.93 8.34 14.78
CA LEU A 136 -37.16 8.82 13.64
C LEU A 136 -37.75 8.25 12.35
N TYR A 137 -38.07 9.13 11.40
CA TYR A 137 -38.63 8.75 10.09
C TYR A 137 -37.75 9.15 8.89
N GLN A 138 -36.73 9.98 9.12
CA GLN A 138 -35.86 10.51 8.08
C GLN A 138 -34.50 10.88 8.69
N LEU A 139 -33.40 10.58 7.98
CA LEU A 139 -32.06 10.99 8.38
C LEU A 139 -31.49 12.10 7.48
N GLY A 140 -31.66 11.98 6.16
CA GLY A 140 -31.04 12.87 5.17
C GLY A 140 -32.00 13.90 4.58
N ARG A 141 -32.13 13.88 3.25
CA ARG A 141 -33.17 14.60 2.50
C ARG A 141 -34.52 13.89 2.65
N GLY A 142 -35.60 14.51 2.19
CA GLY A 142 -36.95 13.90 2.26
C GLY A 142 -37.14 12.60 1.47
N VAL A 143 -36.13 12.16 0.73
CA VAL A 143 -36.08 10.85 0.06
C VAL A 143 -35.28 9.81 0.85
N ASP A 144 -34.55 10.22 1.88
CA ASP A 144 -33.71 9.37 2.74
C ASP A 144 -34.51 8.93 3.97
N MET A 145 -35.58 8.18 3.72
CA MET A 145 -36.45 7.61 4.75
C MET A 145 -35.66 6.58 5.57
N ALA A 146 -35.81 6.65 6.88
CA ALA A 146 -35.08 5.81 7.82
C ALA A 146 -35.89 5.59 9.08
N PHE A 147 -35.57 4.54 9.83
CA PHE A 147 -36.05 4.36 11.19
C PHE A 147 -34.87 4.03 12.11
N ALA A 148 -35.03 4.24 13.40
CA ALA A 148 -33.96 4.03 14.37
C ALA A 148 -34.46 3.33 15.64
N TRP A 149 -33.50 2.77 16.37
CA TRP A 149 -33.69 2.28 17.74
C TRP A 149 -32.43 2.62 18.54
N ALA A 150 -32.52 2.65 19.87
CA ALA A 150 -31.34 2.83 20.70
C ALA A 150 -31.34 1.91 21.91
N GLU A 151 -30.13 1.65 22.40
CA GLU A 151 -29.87 0.78 23.55
C GLU A 151 -28.82 1.44 24.45
N GLN A 152 -29.04 1.39 25.76
CA GLN A 152 -28.01 1.68 26.74
C GLN A 152 -27.27 0.37 27.06
N LEU A 153 -25.95 0.40 26.87
CA LEU A 153 -25.07 -0.76 26.98
C LEU A 153 -23.97 -0.49 28.01
N THR A 154 -23.33 -1.55 28.48
CA THR A 154 -22.04 -1.40 29.17
C THR A 154 -20.95 -1.01 28.17
N ALA A 155 -19.90 -0.34 28.64
CA ALA A 155 -18.79 0.06 27.78
C ALA A 155 -18.14 -1.14 27.07
N ASP A 156 -18.09 -2.31 27.70
CA ASP A 156 -17.48 -3.51 27.10
C ASP A 156 -18.35 -4.16 26.02
N GLN A 157 -19.67 -4.18 26.20
CA GLN A 157 -20.61 -4.59 25.15
C GLN A 157 -20.47 -3.68 23.92
N ALA A 158 -20.44 -2.37 24.12
CA ALA A 158 -20.27 -1.41 23.04
C ALA A 158 -18.92 -1.57 22.32
N LYS A 159 -17.82 -1.78 23.04
CA LYS A 159 -16.51 -2.09 22.43
C LYS A 159 -16.55 -3.38 21.61
N GLN A 160 -17.27 -4.40 22.06
CA GLN A 160 -17.39 -5.67 21.35
C GLN A 160 -18.13 -5.50 20.02
N ILE A 161 -19.23 -4.73 20.00
CA ILE A 161 -19.95 -4.35 18.77
C ILE A 161 -19.02 -3.62 17.81
N ILE A 162 -18.27 -2.64 18.30
CA ILE A 162 -17.31 -1.87 17.50
C ILE A 162 -16.24 -2.78 16.87
N VAL A 163 -15.72 -3.77 17.61
CA VAL A 163 -14.67 -4.69 17.14
C VAL A 163 -15.23 -5.71 16.12
N GLN A 164 -16.46 -6.15 16.31
CA GLN A 164 -17.11 -7.14 15.44
C GLN A 164 -17.71 -6.53 14.17
N HIS A 165 -17.84 -5.21 14.10
CA HIS A 165 -18.39 -4.52 12.94
C HIS A 165 -17.53 -4.76 11.70
N ALA A 166 -18.17 -5.24 10.63
CA ALA A 166 -17.48 -5.59 9.39
C ALA A 166 -17.17 -4.36 8.51
N GLY A 167 -17.96 -3.29 8.65
CA GLY A 167 -17.82 -2.08 7.84
C GLY A 167 -16.85 -1.04 8.43
N PRO A 168 -16.68 0.10 7.74
CA PRO A 168 -15.80 1.18 8.21
C PRO A 168 -16.23 1.73 9.58
N VAL A 169 -15.25 1.91 10.47
CA VAL A 169 -15.41 2.51 11.80
C VAL A 169 -14.79 3.90 11.81
N PHE A 170 -15.59 4.92 12.13
CA PHE A 170 -15.19 6.32 12.21
C PHE A 170 -15.02 6.70 13.67
N ARG A 171 -13.78 6.99 14.07
CA ARG A 171 -13.44 7.43 15.42
C ARG A 171 -13.18 8.93 15.45
N PRO A 172 -13.74 9.65 16.43
CA PRO A 172 -13.48 11.07 16.57
C PRO A 172 -11.99 11.27 16.90
N THR A 173 -11.41 12.27 16.26
CA THR A 173 -10.04 12.69 16.46
C THR A 173 -10.06 14.14 16.96
N PRO A 174 -9.88 14.38 18.28
CA PRO A 174 -10.09 15.69 18.88
C PRO A 174 -9.28 16.84 18.26
N GLN A 175 -8.05 16.57 17.82
CA GLN A 175 -7.19 17.55 17.14
C GLN A 175 -7.16 17.39 15.61
N GLY A 176 -8.01 16.51 15.07
CA GLY A 176 -8.09 16.22 13.66
C GLY A 176 -8.74 17.34 12.86
N VAL A 177 -8.11 17.73 11.74
CA VAL A 177 -8.58 18.82 10.87
C VAL A 177 -9.02 18.35 9.47
N SER A 178 -8.94 17.05 9.18
CA SER A 178 -9.41 16.45 7.92
C SER A 178 -10.61 15.53 8.15
N ASP A 179 -11.31 15.18 7.06
CA ASP A 179 -12.37 14.16 7.08
C ASP A 179 -13.41 14.40 8.19
N THR A 180 -13.87 15.65 8.26
CA THR A 180 -14.67 16.13 9.39
C THR A 180 -16.14 15.69 9.29
N LEU A 181 -16.71 15.31 10.43
CA LEU A 181 -18.16 15.17 10.61
C LEU A 181 -18.67 16.28 11.53
N ASP A 182 -19.81 16.86 11.18
CA ASP A 182 -20.46 17.87 12.02
C ASP A 182 -21.04 17.20 13.28
N CYS A 183 -20.68 17.73 14.45
CA CYS A 183 -21.13 17.27 15.76
C CYS A 183 -21.93 18.35 16.49
N PRO A 184 -22.87 17.98 17.38
CA PRO A 184 -23.51 18.94 18.28
C PRO A 184 -22.49 19.71 19.13
N ILE A 185 -22.80 20.98 19.43
CA ILE A 185 -22.05 21.82 20.38
C ILE A 185 -22.82 21.87 21.70
N PRO A 186 -22.17 21.57 22.83
CA PRO A 186 -22.77 21.68 24.16
C PRO A 186 -23.42 23.06 24.39
N GLY A 187 -24.71 23.07 24.73
CA GLY A 187 -25.47 24.27 25.09
C GLY A 187 -25.86 25.18 23.94
N GLN A 188 -25.66 24.78 22.68
CA GLN A 188 -25.91 25.65 21.52
C GLN A 188 -26.69 24.98 20.39
N SER A 189 -26.46 23.69 20.14
CA SER A 189 -26.99 23.02 18.96
C SER A 189 -28.51 22.90 18.99
N PHE A 190 -29.10 22.42 20.09
CA PHE A 190 -30.54 22.29 20.27
C PHE A 190 -31.28 23.64 20.14
N ASP A 191 -30.85 24.64 20.90
CA ASP A 191 -31.48 25.96 20.90
C ASP A 191 -31.32 26.67 19.54
N SER A 192 -30.23 26.43 18.80
CA SER A 192 -30.05 26.96 17.44
C SER A 192 -31.07 26.38 16.46
N LEU A 193 -31.44 25.09 16.60
CA LEU A 193 -32.44 24.44 15.75
C LEU A 193 -33.84 24.98 16.06
N LEU A 194 -34.16 25.20 17.34
CA LEU A 194 -35.41 25.83 17.75
C LEU A 194 -35.52 27.28 17.22
N THR A 195 -34.44 28.05 17.36
CA THR A 195 -34.36 29.43 16.84
C THR A 195 -34.55 29.46 15.32
N ARG A 196 -33.91 28.53 14.61
CA ARG A 196 -34.08 28.37 13.17
C ARG A 196 -35.53 28.04 12.79
N TYR A 197 -36.18 27.13 13.51
CA TYR A 197 -37.59 26.80 13.30
C TYR A 197 -38.51 28.02 13.51
N GLN A 198 -38.32 28.76 14.59
CA GLN A 198 -39.07 29.99 14.84
C GLN A 198 -38.84 31.04 13.74
N GLY A 199 -37.60 31.19 13.27
CA GLY A 199 -37.26 32.04 12.12
C GLY A 199 -37.95 31.59 10.83
N GLN A 200 -38.04 30.28 10.59
CA GLN A 200 -38.73 29.69 9.45
C GLN A 200 -40.23 30.03 9.46
N LEU A 201 -40.90 29.94 10.61
CA LEU A 201 -42.32 30.32 10.76
C LEU A 201 -42.57 31.80 10.45
N LYS A 202 -41.55 32.64 10.66
CA LYS A 202 -41.59 34.10 10.51
C LYS A 202 -40.90 34.58 9.22
N ARG A 203 -40.55 33.68 8.29
CA ARG A 203 -39.71 33.98 7.10
C ARG A 203 -40.37 34.91 6.08
N LEU A 204 -41.70 35.02 6.09
CA LEU A 204 -42.47 35.93 5.24
C LEU A 204 -43.03 37.04 6.14
N ARG A 205 -42.50 38.25 6.01
CA ARG A 205 -42.97 39.43 6.76
C ARG A 205 -42.97 40.64 5.83
N ASN A 206 -44.06 41.41 5.82
CA ASN A 206 -44.20 42.62 5.01
C ASN A 206 -43.91 42.42 3.50
N GLY A 207 -44.17 41.23 2.96
CA GLY A 207 -43.86 40.90 1.57
C GLY A 207 -42.39 40.57 1.30
N GLU A 208 -41.52 40.63 2.32
CA GLU A 208 -40.10 40.31 2.23
C GLU A 208 -39.81 38.88 2.71
N PHE A 209 -38.83 38.26 2.06
CA PHE A 209 -38.33 36.93 2.41
C PHE A 209 -37.06 37.07 3.27
N HIS A 210 -37.13 36.65 4.53
CA HIS A 210 -35.98 36.60 5.43
C HIS A 210 -35.44 35.18 5.53
N LYS A 211 -34.13 35.04 5.30
CA LYS A 211 -33.44 33.76 5.47
C LYS A 211 -33.35 33.42 6.98
N PRO A 212 -33.85 32.26 7.42
CA PRO A 212 -33.73 31.85 8.82
C PRO A 212 -32.27 31.63 9.23
N PRO A 213 -31.95 31.84 10.53
CA PRO A 213 -30.59 31.69 11.02
C PRO A 213 -30.07 30.26 10.77
N LEU A 214 -28.77 30.16 10.51
CA LEU A 214 -28.12 28.87 10.27
C LEU A 214 -28.04 28.07 11.57
N PRO A 215 -28.16 26.74 11.52
CA PRO A 215 -27.92 25.90 12.69
C PRO A 215 -26.46 25.99 13.14
N ILE A 216 -26.22 25.83 14.45
CA ILE A 216 -24.88 25.87 15.06
C ILE A 216 -24.43 24.44 15.36
N PHE A 217 -23.22 24.11 14.91
CA PHE A 217 -22.57 22.80 15.05
C PHE A 217 -21.04 22.96 14.95
N GLN A 218 -20.29 21.95 15.40
CA GLN A 218 -18.82 21.94 15.36
C GLN A 218 -18.32 20.84 14.41
N PRO A 219 -17.54 21.18 13.38
CA PRO A 219 -16.80 20.19 12.61
C PRO A 219 -15.78 19.49 13.51
N THR A 220 -15.84 18.16 13.60
CA THR A 220 -14.87 17.33 14.33
C THR A 220 -14.17 16.41 13.34
N GLY A 221 -12.84 16.32 13.40
CA GLY A 221 -12.08 15.37 12.58
C GLY A 221 -12.40 13.92 12.94
N TYR A 222 -12.49 13.04 11.95
CA TYR A 222 -12.69 11.61 12.17
C TYR A 222 -11.65 10.79 11.41
N ASN A 223 -11.08 9.78 12.07
CA ASN A 223 -10.01 8.93 11.53
C ASN A 223 -8.87 9.75 10.89
N CYS A 224 -8.55 10.92 11.43
CA CYS A 224 -7.58 11.78 10.78
C CYS A 224 -6.20 11.11 10.82
N PRO A 225 -5.42 11.19 9.73
CA PRO A 225 -4.06 10.70 9.74
C PRO A 225 -3.19 11.53 10.70
N SER A 226 -2.07 10.95 11.14
CA SER A 226 -1.06 11.67 11.90
C SER A 226 -0.62 12.96 11.19
N SER A 227 -0.39 14.01 11.96
CA SER A 227 0.24 15.24 11.46
C SER A 227 1.74 15.06 11.32
N LEU A 228 2.33 15.63 10.28
CA LEU A 228 3.74 15.42 9.91
C LEU A 228 4.51 16.75 9.86
N LEU A 229 5.38 16.96 10.84
CA LEU A 229 6.32 18.09 10.91
C LEU A 229 7.69 17.65 10.37
N LEU A 230 8.20 18.36 9.37
CA LEU A 230 9.50 18.06 8.77
C LEU A 230 10.52 19.11 9.21
N PHE A 231 11.70 18.66 9.62
CA PHE A 231 12.82 19.50 10.00
C PHE A 231 14.06 19.13 9.19
N ASP A 232 14.80 20.15 8.77
CA ASP A 232 16.12 20.05 8.18
C ASP A 232 17.18 20.20 9.29
N ILE A 233 18.26 19.44 9.20
CA ILE A 233 19.45 19.61 10.03
C ILE A 233 20.33 20.63 9.33
N GLN A 234 20.50 21.82 9.91
CA GLN A 234 21.27 22.90 9.30
C GLN A 234 22.46 23.30 10.17
N ASN A 235 23.57 23.67 9.54
CA ASN A 235 24.65 24.37 10.22
C ASN A 235 24.34 25.86 10.42
N GLU A 236 25.24 26.57 11.08
CA GLU A 236 25.16 28.02 11.32
C GLU A 236 24.97 28.87 10.05
N LYS A 237 25.43 28.37 8.89
CA LYS A 237 25.29 29.04 7.59
C LYS A 237 23.97 28.71 6.87
N GLY A 238 23.09 27.94 7.51
CA GLY A 238 21.81 27.48 6.94
C GLY A 238 21.93 26.36 5.90
N ALA A 239 23.12 25.75 5.76
CA ALA A 239 23.33 24.64 4.83
C ALA A 239 22.97 23.30 5.49
N LEU A 240 22.42 22.36 4.71
CA LEU A 240 22.07 21.03 5.19
C LEU A 240 23.31 20.26 5.64
N THR A 241 23.28 19.76 6.87
CA THR A 241 24.35 18.95 7.46
C THR A 241 23.91 17.51 7.58
N ALA A 242 24.84 16.60 7.29
CA ALA A 242 24.61 15.17 7.31
C ALA A 242 25.00 14.58 8.66
N GLN A 243 24.17 13.68 9.18
CA GLN A 243 24.44 12.82 10.33
C GLN A 243 24.53 11.37 9.83
N ALA A 244 25.48 10.59 10.34
CA ALA A 244 25.71 9.24 9.87
C ALA A 244 24.44 8.37 9.97
N LEU A 245 24.18 7.54 8.95
CA LEU A 245 22.99 6.69 8.91
C LEU A 245 22.89 5.77 10.15
N THR A 246 24.01 5.23 10.62
CA THR A 246 24.10 4.34 11.80
C THR A 246 23.78 5.05 13.11
N ASP A 247 23.88 6.38 13.16
CA ASP A 247 23.55 7.19 14.35
C ASP A 247 22.06 7.51 14.47
N ALA A 248 21.19 6.97 13.60
CA ALA A 248 19.73 7.19 13.66
C ALA A 248 19.14 7.01 15.07
N GLY A 249 19.59 5.98 15.80
CA GLY A 249 19.15 5.71 17.17
C GLY A 249 19.57 6.78 18.17
N ARG A 250 20.87 7.14 18.13
CA ARG A 250 21.47 8.14 19.03
C ARG A 250 20.87 9.52 18.78
N LEU A 251 20.75 9.91 17.51
CA LEU A 251 20.14 11.17 17.09
C LEU A 251 18.69 11.28 17.59
N THR A 252 17.90 10.22 17.41
CA THR A 252 16.50 10.19 17.85
C THR A 252 16.37 10.34 19.36
N GLN A 253 17.19 9.62 20.13
CA GLN A 253 17.17 9.73 21.59
C GLN A 253 17.53 11.14 22.06
N ARG A 254 18.58 11.73 21.49
CA ARG A 254 19.00 13.11 21.80
C ARG A 254 17.89 14.12 21.52
N LEU A 255 17.24 14.01 20.37
CA LEU A 255 16.12 14.89 20.00
C LEU A 255 14.93 14.76 20.94
N ILE A 256 14.54 13.53 21.28
CA ILE A 256 13.47 13.26 22.24
C ILE A 256 13.81 13.86 23.61
N GLU A 257 15.05 13.71 24.08
CA GLU A 257 15.47 14.23 25.36
C GLU A 257 15.43 15.77 25.42
N LEU A 258 15.97 16.44 24.40
CA LEU A 258 15.97 17.90 24.35
C LEU A 258 14.54 18.47 24.23
N ALA A 259 13.70 17.90 23.36
CA ALA A 259 12.30 18.31 23.20
C ALA A 259 11.49 18.05 24.48
N LYS A 260 11.70 16.89 25.14
CA LYS A 260 11.10 16.58 26.44
C LYS A 260 11.48 17.62 27.49
N ASN A 261 12.76 17.98 27.59
CA ASN A 261 13.23 18.96 28.56
C ASN A 261 12.63 20.35 28.34
N ARG A 262 12.38 20.75 27.08
CA ARG A 262 11.65 21.99 26.75
C ARG A 262 10.17 21.93 27.12
N LEU A 263 9.51 20.79 26.91
CA LEU A 263 8.08 20.63 27.20
C LEU A 263 7.78 20.40 28.68
N LYS A 264 8.69 19.78 29.43
CA LYS A 264 8.48 19.35 30.82
C LYS A 264 7.98 20.46 31.77
N PRO A 265 8.44 21.72 31.70
CA PRO A 265 7.92 22.80 32.55
C PRO A 265 6.44 23.13 32.33
N HIS A 266 5.91 22.88 31.13
CA HIS A 266 4.53 23.19 30.75
C HIS A 266 3.62 21.96 30.76
N PHE A 267 4.17 20.79 30.37
CA PHE A 267 3.43 19.55 30.16
C PHE A 267 4.21 18.34 30.70
N PRO A 268 4.44 18.23 32.03
CA PRO A 268 5.35 17.23 32.60
C PRO A 268 4.91 15.80 32.28
N GLU A 269 3.64 15.44 32.58
CA GLU A 269 3.13 14.09 32.33
C GLU A 269 3.08 13.74 30.84
N TYR A 270 2.58 14.65 30.00
CA TYR A 270 2.44 14.40 28.56
C TYR A 270 3.79 14.27 27.84
N SER A 271 4.79 15.08 28.23
CA SER A 271 6.14 15.00 27.66
C SER A 271 6.86 13.69 28.01
N GLU A 272 6.63 13.15 29.22
CA GLU A 272 7.21 11.88 29.63
C GLU A 272 6.47 10.69 28.99
N ARG A 273 5.13 10.67 29.02
CA ARG A 273 4.34 9.53 28.52
C ARG A 273 4.27 9.48 26.99
N HIS A 274 3.97 10.59 26.31
CA HIS A 274 3.66 10.57 24.88
C HIS A 274 4.85 10.89 23.98
N LEU A 275 5.91 11.53 24.49
CA LEU A 275 7.14 11.75 23.74
C LEU A 275 8.23 10.75 24.15
N ALA A 276 8.68 10.77 25.41
CA ALA A 276 9.75 9.88 25.87
C ALA A 276 9.32 8.41 26.06
N GLY A 277 8.04 8.17 26.33
CA GLY A 277 7.50 6.83 26.61
C GLY A 277 7.83 6.31 28.01
N ILE A 278 8.06 7.21 28.96
CA ILE A 278 8.27 6.89 30.39
C ILE A 278 6.90 6.80 31.06
N GLY A 279 6.61 5.68 31.75
CA GLY A 279 5.30 5.45 32.37
C GLY A 279 4.15 5.19 31.38
N ALA A 280 4.46 4.99 30.09
CA ALA A 280 3.48 4.70 29.05
C ALA A 280 3.07 3.23 29.05
N ASN A 281 1.78 2.97 28.90
CA ASN A 281 1.22 1.63 28.74
C ASN A 281 0.90 1.30 27.26
N ASP A 282 0.29 0.15 27.02
CA ASP A 282 -0.05 -0.28 25.65
C ASP A 282 -1.10 0.60 24.97
N ALA A 283 -2.02 1.20 25.72
CA ALA A 283 -3.02 2.14 25.19
C ALA A 283 -2.36 3.47 24.75
N ASP A 284 -1.29 3.89 25.43
CA ASP A 284 -0.56 5.12 25.12
C ASP A 284 0.22 5.04 23.80
N LYS A 285 0.47 3.84 23.26
CA LYS A 285 1.25 3.65 22.01
C LYS A 285 0.63 4.36 20.81
N ALA A 286 -0.69 4.45 20.73
CA ALA A 286 -1.41 5.14 19.66
C ALA A 286 -1.32 6.67 19.77
N LEU A 287 -1.02 7.20 20.96
CA LEU A 287 -0.93 8.63 21.26
C LEU A 287 0.52 9.15 21.17
N ARG A 288 1.51 8.26 20.99
CA ARG A 288 2.93 8.59 21.06
C ARG A 288 3.46 9.26 19.80
N ILE A 289 4.12 10.39 20.00
CA ILE A 289 4.87 11.09 18.96
C ILE A 289 6.03 10.21 18.50
N ARG A 290 6.22 10.09 17.18
CA ARG A 290 7.36 9.40 16.59
C ARG A 290 8.34 10.41 15.99
N VAL A 291 9.60 10.28 16.35
CA VAL A 291 10.71 11.02 15.75
C VAL A 291 11.44 10.07 14.80
N ILE A 292 11.41 10.40 13.51
CA ILE A 292 11.82 9.52 12.42
C ILE A 292 12.95 10.24 11.65
N PRO A 293 14.23 9.88 11.88
CA PRO A 293 15.32 10.32 11.04
C PRO A 293 15.05 9.88 9.59
N LEU A 294 15.23 10.80 8.64
CA LEU A 294 15.03 10.55 7.22
C LEU A 294 16.39 10.53 6.48
N PRO A 295 16.89 9.32 6.17
CA PRO A 295 17.99 9.13 5.24
C PRO A 295 17.77 9.83 3.89
N SER A 296 18.85 10.28 3.27
CA SER A 296 18.78 10.86 1.92
C SER A 296 18.72 9.73 0.88
N ILE A 297 17.63 9.63 0.12
CA ILE A 297 17.40 8.60 -0.91
C ILE A 297 16.86 9.22 -2.20
N GLY A 298 16.80 8.46 -3.29
CA GLY A 298 16.15 8.86 -4.55
C GLY A 298 17.05 8.85 -5.78
N HIS A 299 18.38 8.82 -5.61
CA HIS A 299 19.33 8.63 -6.71
C HIS A 299 20.34 7.51 -6.38
N GLU A 300 20.84 6.84 -7.43
CA GLU A 300 21.68 5.63 -7.34
C GLU A 300 23.00 5.84 -6.58
N HIS A 301 23.50 7.07 -6.51
CA HIS A 301 24.75 7.43 -5.83
C HIS A 301 24.56 8.27 -4.56
N THR A 302 23.32 8.45 -4.09
CA THR A 302 23.07 9.21 -2.87
C THR A 302 23.53 8.41 -1.66
N GLN A 303 24.39 9.02 -0.84
CA GLN A 303 24.76 8.49 0.47
C GLN A 303 23.59 8.67 1.43
N PRO A 304 23.14 7.59 2.11
CA PRO A 304 21.93 7.60 2.90
C PRO A 304 22.07 8.28 4.27
N ASP A 305 23.00 9.22 4.42
CA ASP A 305 23.10 10.01 5.64
C ASP A 305 21.82 10.81 5.89
N ILE A 306 21.58 11.06 7.17
CA ILE A 306 20.39 11.72 7.68
C ILE A 306 20.63 13.22 7.60
N ARG A 307 19.78 13.91 6.83
CA ARG A 307 19.78 15.38 6.72
C ARG A 307 18.48 15.99 7.22
N ARG A 308 17.49 15.15 7.49
CA ARG A 308 16.12 15.56 7.85
C ARG A 308 15.57 14.66 8.94
N VAL A 309 14.65 15.22 9.72
CA VAL A 309 13.91 14.50 10.74
C VAL A 309 12.43 14.79 10.56
N LEU A 310 11.65 13.73 10.46
CA LEU A 310 10.20 13.79 10.43
C LEU A 310 9.66 13.51 11.83
N VAL A 311 8.89 14.44 12.38
CA VAL A 311 8.14 14.26 13.62
C VAL A 311 6.69 13.99 13.25
N GLU A 312 6.25 12.77 13.53
CA GLU A 312 4.88 12.34 13.35
C GLU A 312 4.14 12.45 14.67
N VAL A 313 3.08 13.27 14.65
CA VAL A 313 2.19 13.51 15.79
C VAL A 313 0.88 12.78 15.51
N PRO A 314 0.57 11.70 16.26
CA PRO A 314 -0.71 11.02 16.12
C PRO A 314 -1.86 11.99 16.32
N ALA A 315 -2.94 11.80 15.59
CA ALA A 315 -4.03 12.76 15.57
C ALA A 315 -4.80 12.81 16.92
N ASP A 316 -4.72 11.74 17.71
CA ASP A 316 -5.27 11.67 19.08
C ASP A 316 -4.27 12.11 20.16
N CYS A 317 -3.06 12.56 19.80
CA CYS A 317 -2.06 13.02 20.76
C CYS A 317 -2.61 14.21 21.58
N PRO A 318 -2.47 14.23 22.92
CA PRO A 318 -3.00 15.32 23.74
C PRO A 318 -2.23 16.64 23.61
N LEU A 319 -0.95 16.59 23.19
CA LEU A 319 -0.15 17.79 22.94
C LEU A 319 -0.58 18.46 21.63
N GLN A 320 -0.75 19.78 21.62
CA GLN A 320 -1.10 20.50 20.40
C GLN A 320 0.06 20.48 19.41
N LEU A 321 -0.26 20.46 18.12
CA LEU A 321 0.76 20.43 17.05
C LEU A 321 1.75 21.61 17.16
N ALA A 322 1.27 22.80 17.56
CA ALA A 322 2.11 23.99 17.75
C ALA A 322 3.11 23.84 18.91
N ASP A 323 2.72 23.18 20.01
CA ASP A 323 3.61 22.92 21.14
C ASP A 323 4.71 21.92 20.76
N VAL A 324 4.33 20.88 19.98
CA VAL A 324 5.31 19.93 19.45
C VAL A 324 6.25 20.62 18.46
N GLU A 325 5.73 21.46 17.56
CA GLU A 325 6.58 22.23 16.64
C GLU A 325 7.57 23.12 17.39
N TRP A 326 7.11 23.87 18.40
CA TRP A 326 7.95 24.70 19.24
C TRP A 326 9.03 23.89 19.97
N ALA A 327 8.69 22.70 20.47
CA ALA A 327 9.63 21.83 21.18
C ALA A 327 10.81 21.39 20.31
N PHE A 328 10.58 21.15 19.01
CA PHE A 328 11.60 20.68 18.07
C PHE A 328 12.31 21.80 17.29
N ALA A 329 11.63 22.93 17.04
CA ALA A 329 12.20 24.03 16.28
C ALA A 329 13.40 24.68 17.00
N GLY A 330 14.50 24.87 16.28
CA GLY A 330 15.73 25.47 16.80
C GLY A 330 16.42 24.64 17.88
N LEU A 331 16.24 23.31 17.90
CA LEU A 331 16.98 22.45 18.82
C LEU A 331 18.46 22.38 18.46
N PRO A 332 19.40 22.68 19.38
CA PRO A 332 20.83 22.53 19.12
C PRO A 332 21.23 21.05 19.13
N LEU A 333 21.73 20.57 18.00
CA LEU A 333 22.20 19.19 17.83
C LEU A 333 23.69 19.05 18.18
N GLU A 334 24.50 20.03 17.84
CA GLU A 334 25.91 20.10 18.23
C GLU A 334 26.22 21.50 18.71
N VAL A 335 26.95 21.59 19.81
CA VAL A 335 27.38 22.85 20.43
C VAL A 335 28.88 22.72 20.64
N ASP A 336 29.63 23.72 20.22
CA ASP A 336 31.03 23.84 20.54
C ASP A 336 31.17 24.07 22.05
N LEU A 337 31.90 23.19 22.74
CA LEU A 337 32.03 23.22 24.19
C LEU A 337 32.98 24.32 24.68
N GLU A 338 33.85 24.84 23.82
CA GLU A 338 34.80 25.91 24.15
C GLU A 338 34.19 27.28 23.89
N THR A 339 33.45 27.45 22.78
CA THR A 339 32.86 28.75 22.39
C THR A 339 31.40 28.89 22.79
N GLY A 340 30.68 27.79 23.01
CA GLY A 340 29.23 27.77 23.23
C GLY A 340 28.40 27.97 21.95
N GLU A 341 29.03 28.00 20.77
CA GLU A 341 28.35 28.20 19.49
C GLU A 341 27.57 26.96 19.05
N ILE A 342 26.38 27.17 18.45
CA ILE A 342 25.51 26.08 17.99
C ILE A 342 25.91 25.69 16.57
N LEU A 343 26.77 24.67 16.47
CA LEU A 343 27.28 24.16 15.19
C LEU A 343 26.18 23.63 14.27
N THR A 344 25.18 22.94 14.84
CA THR A 344 24.03 22.44 14.08
C THR A 344 22.72 22.55 14.85
N SER A 345 21.62 22.80 14.13
CA SER A 345 20.28 22.90 14.70
C SER A 345 19.18 22.32 13.81
N LEU A 346 18.03 22.01 14.41
CA LEU A 346 16.81 21.65 13.67
C LEU A 346 16.06 22.90 13.23
N VAL A 347 15.83 23.03 11.92
CA VAL A 347 15.05 24.11 11.33
C VAL A 347 13.85 23.53 10.62
N LYS A 348 12.65 24.09 10.81
CA LYS A 348 11.43 23.60 10.14
C LYS A 348 11.60 23.71 8.62
N SER A 349 11.38 22.59 7.93
CA SER A 349 11.49 22.51 6.48
C SER A 349 10.16 22.76 5.79
N ILE A 350 10.21 23.51 4.69
CA ILE A 350 9.07 23.76 3.80
C ILE A 350 9.13 22.80 2.59
N ASP A 351 10.32 22.32 2.22
CA ASP A 351 10.48 21.40 1.11
C ASP A 351 10.14 19.97 1.52
N ARG A 352 8.95 19.52 1.09
CA ARG A 352 8.41 18.20 1.41
C ARG A 352 8.71 17.15 0.35
N LYS A 353 9.44 17.46 -0.74
CA LYS A 353 9.71 16.52 -1.85
C LYS A 353 10.37 15.22 -1.39
N MET A 354 11.21 15.30 -0.35
CA MET A 354 11.88 14.11 0.22
C MET A 354 10.88 13.07 0.74
N LEU A 355 9.71 13.51 1.20
CA LEU A 355 8.66 12.64 1.75
C LEU A 355 8.03 11.75 0.67
N ASP A 356 8.07 12.15 -0.61
CA ASP A 356 7.58 11.37 -1.74
C ASP A 356 8.34 10.03 -1.86
N TYR A 357 9.65 10.04 -1.59
CA TYR A 357 10.48 8.84 -1.60
C TYR A 357 10.20 7.89 -0.43
N TYR A 358 9.40 8.31 0.55
CA TYR A 358 8.92 7.50 1.66
C TYR A 358 7.43 7.16 1.52
N GLY A 359 6.84 7.39 0.34
CA GLY A 359 5.44 7.07 0.04
C GLY A 359 4.43 7.98 0.75
N ILE A 360 4.86 9.15 1.22
CA ILE A 360 4.01 10.11 1.92
C ILE A 360 3.43 11.08 0.89
N GLY A 361 2.13 10.96 0.61
CA GLY A 361 1.42 11.82 -0.34
C GLY A 361 0.31 11.06 -1.08
N LYS A 362 -0.77 11.75 -1.47
CA LYS A 362 -2.04 11.14 -1.94
C LYS A 362 -1.95 10.24 -3.19
N GLN A 363 -0.82 10.23 -3.92
CA GLN A 363 -0.64 9.43 -5.14
C GLN A 363 0.56 8.47 -5.11
N LYS A 364 1.12 8.18 -3.93
CA LYS A 364 2.40 7.45 -3.80
C LYS A 364 2.32 6.23 -2.89
N ALA A 365 1.15 5.60 -2.85
CA ALA A 365 1.00 4.29 -2.24
C ALA A 365 1.73 3.23 -3.08
N ALA A 366 2.31 2.22 -2.42
CA ALA A 366 3.13 1.20 -3.07
C ALA A 366 2.82 -0.20 -2.53
N HIS A 367 2.99 -1.20 -3.39
CA HIS A 367 2.85 -2.61 -3.02
C HIS A 367 4.11 -3.14 -2.33
N VAL A 368 5.31 -2.73 -2.77
CA VAL A 368 6.58 -3.27 -2.27
C VAL A 368 7.31 -2.25 -1.41
N TRP A 369 7.77 -2.70 -0.25
CA TRP A 369 8.47 -1.87 0.73
C TRP A 369 9.76 -2.55 1.18
N ARG A 370 10.83 -1.76 1.29
CA ARG A 370 12.15 -2.21 1.79
C ARG A 370 12.60 -1.34 2.94
N THR A 371 13.20 -1.95 3.94
CA THR A 371 13.78 -1.23 5.09
C THR A 371 15.03 -0.45 4.69
N VAL A 372 15.03 0.85 4.99
CA VAL A 372 16.21 1.73 4.91
C VAL A 372 17.01 1.66 6.21
N THR A 373 16.33 1.76 7.35
CA THR A 373 16.91 1.43 8.66
C THR A 373 16.36 0.06 9.12
N PRO A 374 17.19 -0.80 9.73
CA PRO A 374 16.81 -2.15 10.07
C PRO A 374 15.67 -2.18 11.10
N VAL A 375 14.84 -3.21 11.01
CA VAL A 375 13.72 -3.45 11.92
C VAL A 375 14.23 -4.24 13.12
N VAL A 376 13.88 -3.77 14.32
CA VAL A 376 14.08 -4.53 15.57
C VAL A 376 12.94 -5.52 15.73
N LEU A 377 13.21 -6.80 15.48
CA LEU A 377 12.20 -7.86 15.59
C LEU A 377 11.93 -8.25 17.06
N PRO A 378 10.68 -8.57 17.42
CA PRO A 378 10.30 -9.06 18.75
C PRO A 378 10.70 -10.54 18.94
N LEU A 379 12.01 -10.81 18.92
CA LEU A 379 12.55 -12.15 19.18
C LEU A 379 12.82 -12.32 20.68
N GLU A 380 12.45 -13.48 21.24
CA GLU A 380 12.76 -13.86 22.63
C GLU A 380 14.19 -14.40 22.77
N GLN A 381 14.68 -15.16 21.78
CA GLN A 381 16.05 -15.71 21.75
C GLN A 381 16.64 -15.69 20.33
N SER A 382 17.92 -15.36 20.20
CA SER A 382 18.63 -15.43 18.92
C SER A 382 19.26 -16.82 18.75
N LEU A 383 18.69 -17.64 17.88
CA LEU A 383 19.27 -18.94 17.51
C LEU A 383 20.45 -18.75 16.54
N THR A 384 21.59 -19.36 16.85
CA THR A 384 22.66 -19.64 15.88
C THR A 384 22.34 -20.96 15.19
N ALA A 385 22.12 -20.94 13.88
CA ALA A 385 21.77 -22.14 13.13
C ALA A 385 23.05 -22.80 12.59
N GLN A 386 23.38 -23.97 13.14
CA GLN A 386 24.52 -24.80 12.74
C GLN A 386 24.09 -25.95 11.83
N SER A 387 22.82 -26.37 11.88
CA SER A 387 22.24 -27.42 11.02
C SER A 387 21.18 -26.88 10.03
N GLY A 388 20.82 -27.70 9.02
CA GLY A 388 19.78 -27.36 8.04
C GLY A 388 18.38 -27.21 8.65
N ALA A 389 18.02 -28.07 9.61
CA ALA A 389 16.74 -27.99 10.32
C ALA A 389 16.64 -26.73 11.18
N GLU A 390 17.73 -26.34 11.85
CA GLU A 390 17.79 -25.10 12.63
C GLU A 390 17.64 -23.85 11.76
N ARG A 391 18.13 -23.86 10.51
CA ARG A 391 17.93 -22.75 9.57
C ARG A 391 16.46 -22.56 9.23
N VAL A 392 15.72 -23.65 8.99
CA VAL A 392 14.28 -23.61 8.70
C VAL A 392 13.49 -23.10 9.91
N LEU A 393 13.83 -23.56 11.12
CA LEU A 393 13.19 -23.10 12.35
C LEU A 393 13.44 -21.61 12.59
N LYS A 394 14.70 -21.17 12.46
CA LYS A 394 15.08 -19.75 12.60
C LYS A 394 14.35 -18.88 11.58
N GLN A 395 14.27 -19.32 10.32
CA GLN A 395 13.52 -18.60 9.30
C GLN A 395 12.04 -18.47 9.69
N SER A 396 11.42 -19.55 10.17
CA SER A 396 10.01 -19.55 10.60
C SER A 396 9.76 -18.58 11.76
N GLN A 397 10.66 -18.55 12.75
CA GLN A 397 10.61 -17.59 13.86
C GLN A 397 10.76 -16.13 13.40
N LEU A 398 11.70 -15.85 12.48
CA LEU A 398 11.88 -14.51 11.93
C LEU A 398 10.63 -14.03 11.18
N HIS A 399 10.02 -14.90 10.36
CA HIS A 399 8.76 -14.59 9.68
C HIS A 399 7.61 -14.35 10.67
N HIS A 400 7.54 -15.13 11.76
CA HIS A 400 6.55 -14.92 12.81
C HIS A 400 6.76 -13.56 13.52
N ALA A 401 7.99 -13.25 13.92
CA ALA A 401 8.33 -12.00 14.59
C ALA A 401 8.09 -10.77 13.69
N ALA A 402 8.38 -10.87 12.39
CA ALA A 402 8.06 -9.81 11.43
C ALA A 402 6.55 -9.59 11.28
N ARG A 403 5.74 -10.65 11.30
CA ARG A 403 4.26 -10.53 11.33
C ARG A 403 3.76 -9.89 12.62
N GLN A 404 4.33 -10.25 13.77
CA GLN A 404 4.01 -9.58 15.03
C GLN A 404 4.39 -8.09 15.00
N ALA A 405 5.55 -7.76 14.45
CA ALA A 405 5.99 -6.36 14.29
C ALA A 405 5.00 -5.54 13.46
N LEU A 406 4.45 -6.08 12.37
CA LEU A 406 3.42 -5.43 11.57
C LEU A 406 2.13 -5.19 12.36
N ARG A 407 1.64 -6.23 13.07
CA ARG A 407 0.44 -6.13 13.92
C ARG A 407 0.60 -5.08 15.01
N HIS A 408 1.75 -5.02 15.68
CA HIS A 408 2.05 -4.03 16.72
C HIS A 408 2.09 -2.58 16.21
N CYS A 409 2.12 -2.37 14.89
CA CYS A 409 2.10 -1.05 14.27
C CYS A 409 0.71 -0.67 13.73
N GLY A 410 -0.32 -1.49 13.96
CA GLY A 410 -1.67 -1.27 13.45
C GLY A 410 -1.83 -1.57 11.96
N ILE A 411 -0.83 -2.17 11.31
CA ILE A 411 -0.92 -2.58 9.91
C ILE A 411 -1.68 -3.90 9.86
N THR A 412 -2.97 -3.82 9.56
CA THR A 412 -3.88 -4.98 9.44
C THR A 412 -3.92 -5.56 8.02
N ALA A 413 -3.44 -4.81 7.03
CA ALA A 413 -3.33 -5.27 5.66
C ALA A 413 -2.48 -6.56 5.59
N PRO A 414 -2.94 -7.61 4.89
CA PRO A 414 -2.18 -8.84 4.77
C PRO A 414 -0.87 -8.58 4.02
N ALA A 415 0.28 -8.71 4.69
CA ALA A 415 1.58 -8.50 4.07
C ALA A 415 2.33 -9.83 3.87
N GLN A 416 2.90 -10.03 2.68
CA GLN A 416 3.85 -11.09 2.41
C GLN A 416 5.27 -10.59 2.72
N ILE A 417 6.02 -11.35 3.50
CA ILE A 417 7.45 -11.09 3.74
C ILE A 417 8.24 -11.85 2.68
N LEU A 418 8.90 -11.13 1.75
CA LEU A 418 9.70 -11.73 0.68
C LEU A 418 11.11 -12.08 1.15
N ARG A 419 11.77 -11.15 1.86
CA ARG A 419 13.16 -11.30 2.28
C ARG A 419 13.35 -10.82 3.72
N ILE A 420 14.20 -11.54 4.46
CA ILE A 420 14.72 -11.16 5.78
C ILE A 420 16.22 -11.40 5.73
N GLN A 421 17.02 -10.35 5.87
CA GLN A 421 18.49 -10.44 5.71
C GLN A 421 19.21 -9.44 6.63
N ARG A 422 20.54 -9.60 6.77
CA ARG A 422 21.38 -8.66 7.55
C ARG A 422 21.96 -7.56 6.67
N GLU A 423 22.17 -7.89 5.41
CA GLU A 423 22.72 -7.04 4.39
C GLU A 423 21.69 -5.99 3.95
N PRO A 424 22.11 -4.77 3.61
CA PRO A 424 21.21 -3.77 3.06
C PRO A 424 20.69 -4.19 1.67
N PHE A 425 19.57 -3.61 1.26
CA PHE A 425 19.02 -3.82 -0.09
C PHE A 425 19.69 -2.95 -1.16
N ASP A 426 20.33 -1.85 -0.77
CA ASP A 426 21.03 -0.92 -1.66
C ASP A 426 22.53 -0.99 -1.43
N SER A 427 23.29 -0.72 -2.49
CA SER A 427 24.76 -0.70 -2.43
C SER A 427 25.33 0.39 -1.52
N THR A 428 24.58 1.47 -1.27
CA THR A 428 24.97 2.55 -0.36
C THR A 428 24.46 2.35 1.08
N GLY A 429 23.69 1.29 1.33
CA GLY A 429 23.18 0.98 2.67
C GLY A 429 24.25 0.40 3.61
N THR A 430 23.83 0.09 4.84
CA THR A 430 24.72 -0.41 5.89
C THR A 430 24.18 -1.74 6.47
N LEU A 431 25.05 -2.57 7.03
CA LEU A 431 24.64 -3.81 7.69
C LEU A 431 23.74 -3.51 8.89
N ALA A 432 22.75 -4.38 9.11
CA ALA A 432 21.76 -4.18 10.16
C ALA A 432 22.37 -4.09 11.58
N GLU A 433 23.47 -4.78 11.83
CA GLU A 433 24.14 -4.82 13.14
C GLU A 433 24.87 -3.53 13.50
N ASP A 434 25.25 -2.72 12.51
CA ASP A 434 25.94 -1.44 12.73
C ASP A 434 25.00 -0.36 13.27
N PHE A 435 23.69 -0.58 13.18
CA PHE A 435 22.66 0.26 13.81
C PHE A 435 22.41 -0.10 15.28
N ALA A 436 23.08 -1.12 15.81
CA ALA A 436 22.89 -1.50 17.19
C ALA A 436 23.35 -0.39 18.13
N PHE A 437 22.41 0.07 18.93
CA PHE A 437 22.61 1.12 19.91
C PHE A 437 21.96 0.70 21.22
N GLN A 438 22.70 0.81 22.33
CA GLN A 438 22.46 0.52 23.76
C GLN A 438 21.18 -0.26 24.15
N ARG A 439 20.01 0.13 23.65
CA ARG A 439 18.69 -0.44 23.91
C ARG A 439 18.42 -1.80 23.23
N PHE A 440 19.03 -2.09 22.08
CA PHE A 440 18.72 -3.30 21.33
C PHE A 440 19.96 -4.08 20.91
N ASP A 441 19.90 -5.40 21.12
CA ASP A 441 20.96 -6.33 20.74
C ASP A 441 21.08 -6.48 19.21
N ARG A 442 22.33 -6.59 18.73
CA ARG A 442 22.68 -6.76 17.31
C ARG A 442 21.92 -7.91 16.67
N SER A 443 21.67 -9.00 17.40
CA SER A 443 21.03 -10.19 16.87
C SER A 443 19.57 -10.00 16.45
N ARG A 444 18.93 -8.88 16.84
CA ARG A 444 17.49 -8.62 16.59
C ARG A 444 17.22 -7.69 15.39
N LEU A 445 18.27 -7.14 14.78
CA LEU A 445 18.18 -6.14 13.71
C LEU A 445 18.21 -6.79 12.32
N TYR A 446 17.16 -6.65 11.53
CA TYR A 446 17.10 -7.22 10.18
C TYR A 446 16.54 -6.24 9.18
N HIS A 447 17.02 -6.32 7.94
CA HIS A 447 16.36 -5.68 6.80
C HIS A 447 15.24 -6.59 6.28
N LEU A 448 14.10 -5.99 5.93
CA LEU A 448 12.89 -6.66 5.46
C LEU A 448 12.46 -6.13 4.09
N GLU A 449 12.00 -7.04 3.24
CA GLU A 449 11.24 -6.72 2.03
C GLU A 449 9.81 -7.25 2.18
N LEU A 450 8.84 -6.36 2.06
CA LEU A 450 7.42 -6.62 2.25
C LEU A 450 6.65 -6.36 0.96
N VAL A 451 5.60 -7.15 0.72
CA VAL A 451 4.63 -6.96 -0.36
C VAL A 451 3.23 -6.92 0.23
N PHE A 452 2.48 -5.89 -0.11
CA PHE A 452 1.07 -5.74 0.19
C PHE A 452 0.24 -6.00 -1.07
N PRO A 453 -0.90 -6.72 -0.97
CA PRO A 453 -1.79 -6.96 -2.10
C PRO A 453 -2.49 -5.68 -2.56
N GLU A 454 -2.68 -4.72 -1.66
CA GLU A 454 -3.18 -3.38 -1.96
C GLU A 454 -2.06 -2.34 -1.74
N GLN A 455 -2.16 -1.20 -2.42
CA GLN A 455 -1.17 -0.15 -2.27
C GLN A 455 -1.28 0.48 -0.89
N VAL A 456 -0.19 0.50 -0.13
CA VAL A 456 -0.12 1.14 1.19
C VAL A 456 0.66 2.46 1.08
N ALA A 457 0.17 3.52 1.72
CA ALA A 457 0.86 4.81 1.81
C ALA A 457 1.80 4.85 3.02
N GLY A 458 2.86 5.65 2.93
CA GLY A 458 3.81 5.87 4.02
C GLY A 458 3.41 7.01 4.97
N PRO A 459 4.22 7.28 6.01
CA PRO A 459 5.49 6.59 6.30
C PRO A 459 5.24 5.21 6.92
N LEU A 460 6.02 4.21 6.50
CA LEU A 460 5.96 2.88 7.07
C LEU A 460 7.15 2.68 8.02
N VAL A 461 6.87 2.63 9.33
CA VAL A 461 7.88 2.41 10.38
C VAL A 461 7.43 1.27 11.29
N ILE A 462 8.20 0.18 11.34
CA ILE A 462 7.77 -1.06 12.01
C ILE A 462 8.77 -1.61 13.02
N GLY A 463 8.29 -2.52 13.87
CA GLY A 463 9.09 -3.21 14.88
C GLY A 463 9.24 -2.42 16.19
N ASN A 464 10.05 -2.97 17.10
CA ASN A 464 10.25 -2.40 18.44
C ASN A 464 11.10 -1.13 18.43
N GLY A 465 11.83 -0.89 17.33
CA GLY A 465 12.69 0.26 17.12
C GLY A 465 11.97 1.54 16.64
N ARG A 466 10.66 1.47 16.36
CA ARG A 466 9.88 2.56 15.72
C ARG A 466 9.82 3.88 16.50
N TYR A 467 10.13 3.86 17.80
CA TYR A 467 10.17 5.06 18.66
C TYR A 467 11.60 5.52 18.97
N VAL A 468 12.61 4.91 18.35
CA VAL A 468 14.03 5.26 18.51
C VAL A 468 14.74 5.34 17.16
N GLY A 469 14.04 5.72 16.10
CA GLY A 469 14.65 5.99 14.79
C GLY A 469 15.01 4.76 13.95
N LEU A 470 14.50 3.57 14.29
CA LEU A 470 14.76 2.33 13.54
C LEU A 470 13.48 1.76 12.93
N GLY A 471 13.65 0.92 11.91
CA GLY A 471 12.57 0.20 11.23
C GLY A 471 11.83 1.01 10.16
N LEU A 472 12.45 2.07 9.62
CA LEU A 472 11.89 2.87 8.54
C LEU A 472 11.99 2.13 7.20
N LEU A 473 10.87 2.06 6.47
CA LEU A 473 10.81 1.51 5.13
C LEU A 473 10.58 2.62 4.09
N ARG A 474 11.03 2.34 2.87
CA ARG A 474 10.71 3.12 1.68
C ARG A 474 9.97 2.25 0.65
N PRO A 475 9.14 2.84 -0.22
CA PRO A 475 8.66 2.18 -1.41
C PRO A 475 9.83 1.65 -2.23
N ALA A 476 9.70 0.42 -2.72
CA ALA A 476 10.54 -0.12 -3.77
C ALA A 476 9.69 -0.28 -5.04
N ALA A 477 10.32 -0.14 -6.20
CA ALA A 477 9.69 -0.61 -7.43
C ALA A 477 9.35 -2.09 -7.22
N GLU A 478 8.16 -2.50 -7.65
CA GLU A 478 7.84 -3.92 -7.76
C GLU A 478 9.01 -4.60 -8.44
N SER A 479 9.55 -5.65 -7.81
CA SER A 479 10.48 -6.53 -8.51
C SER A 479 9.67 -7.20 -9.61
N HIS A 480 9.54 -6.53 -10.75
CA HIS A 480 8.94 -7.10 -11.95
C HIS A 480 9.70 -8.40 -12.22
N ARG A 481 8.96 -9.50 -12.37
CA ARG A 481 9.58 -10.79 -12.58
C ARG A 481 10.29 -10.72 -13.91
N SER A 482 11.56 -11.12 -13.93
CA SER A 482 12.30 -11.27 -15.18
C SER A 482 12.05 -12.64 -15.81
N VAL A 483 11.42 -13.57 -15.07
CA VAL A 483 11.06 -14.91 -15.54
C VAL A 483 9.69 -15.26 -14.98
N ILE A 484 8.76 -15.65 -15.86
CA ILE A 484 7.45 -16.16 -15.46
C ILE A 484 7.31 -17.60 -15.95
N SER A 485 7.02 -18.49 -15.00
CA SER A 485 6.81 -19.92 -15.24
C SER A 485 5.33 -20.25 -15.20
N PHE A 486 4.89 -21.11 -16.11
CA PHE A 486 3.53 -21.62 -16.20
C PHE A 486 3.56 -23.15 -16.18
N GLY A 487 2.74 -23.75 -15.33
CA GLY A 487 2.36 -25.16 -15.47
C GLY A 487 1.30 -25.29 -16.56
N ILE A 488 1.46 -26.29 -17.42
CA ILE A 488 0.47 -26.66 -18.43
C ILE A 488 -0.51 -27.65 -17.79
N ASN A 489 -1.80 -27.45 -18.01
CA ASN A 489 -2.83 -28.33 -17.45
C ASN A 489 -2.55 -29.82 -17.83
N PRO A 490 -2.43 -30.73 -16.84
CA PRO A 490 -2.09 -32.14 -17.09
C PRO A 490 -3.04 -32.86 -18.06
N SER A 491 -4.31 -32.43 -18.11
CA SER A 491 -5.35 -33.04 -18.96
C SER A 491 -5.18 -32.78 -20.46
N ASN A 492 -4.34 -31.82 -20.85
CA ASN A 492 -4.14 -31.47 -22.26
C ASN A 492 -2.70 -31.00 -22.52
N ARG A 493 -1.68 -31.79 -22.17
CA ARG A 493 -0.28 -31.42 -22.40
C ARG A 493 0.12 -31.66 -23.87
N PRO A 494 0.77 -30.70 -24.56
CA PRO A 494 1.28 -30.89 -25.91
C PRO A 494 2.49 -31.83 -25.90
N THR A 495 2.68 -32.60 -26.99
CA THR A 495 3.83 -33.50 -27.11
C THR A 495 5.15 -32.75 -27.28
N LEU A 496 6.25 -33.38 -26.88
CA LEU A 496 7.62 -32.85 -27.02
C LEU A 496 7.97 -32.49 -28.47
N GLN A 497 7.41 -33.23 -29.44
CA GLN A 497 7.64 -33.02 -30.87
C GLN A 497 7.01 -31.70 -31.36
N SER A 498 5.87 -31.31 -30.77
CA SER A 498 5.14 -30.09 -31.10
C SER A 498 5.65 -28.84 -30.37
N ARG A 499 6.82 -28.93 -29.70
CA ARG A 499 7.39 -27.83 -28.89
C ARG A 499 7.53 -26.53 -29.67
N SER A 500 8.05 -26.58 -30.90
CA SER A 500 8.29 -25.36 -31.69
C SER A 500 6.97 -24.66 -32.04
N ASP A 501 5.98 -25.42 -32.50
CA ASP A 501 4.66 -24.92 -32.87
C ASP A 501 3.91 -24.35 -31.65
N MET A 502 4.04 -25.00 -30.49
CA MET A 502 3.51 -24.50 -29.22
C MET A 502 4.14 -23.16 -28.82
N LEU A 503 5.47 -23.04 -28.87
CA LEU A 503 6.15 -21.78 -28.51
C LEU A 503 5.83 -20.65 -29.50
N GLN A 504 5.62 -20.95 -30.79
CA GLN A 504 5.11 -19.98 -31.76
C GLN A 504 3.67 -19.54 -31.45
N ALA A 505 2.80 -20.46 -31.00
CA ALA A 505 1.46 -20.12 -30.55
C ALA A 505 1.48 -19.23 -29.30
N VAL A 506 2.35 -19.53 -28.32
CA VAL A 506 2.59 -18.69 -27.14
C VAL A 506 3.03 -17.28 -27.55
N ARG A 507 3.99 -17.16 -28.46
CA ARG A 507 4.46 -15.83 -28.94
C ARG A 507 3.32 -15.03 -29.57
N ARG A 508 2.47 -15.65 -30.40
CA ARG A 508 1.30 -15.00 -31.00
C ARG A 508 0.28 -14.56 -29.93
N ALA A 509 0.03 -15.39 -28.93
CA ALA A 509 -0.86 -15.05 -27.82
C ALA A 509 -0.34 -13.84 -27.03
N LEU A 510 0.96 -13.83 -26.68
CA LEU A 510 1.59 -12.70 -26.01
C LEU A 510 1.55 -11.41 -26.84
N MET A 511 1.79 -11.50 -28.17
CA MET A 511 1.65 -10.34 -29.06
C MET A 511 0.20 -9.80 -29.09
N SER A 512 -0.80 -10.69 -29.02
CA SER A 512 -2.21 -10.29 -28.95
C SER A 512 -2.53 -9.57 -27.65
N LEU A 513 -2.06 -10.10 -26.51
CA LEU A 513 -2.23 -9.47 -25.19
C LEU A 513 -1.52 -8.11 -25.13
N ASP A 514 -0.33 -8.00 -25.69
CA ASP A 514 0.44 -6.77 -25.75
C ASP A 514 -0.28 -5.68 -26.56
N ARG A 515 -0.90 -6.05 -27.69
CA ARG A 515 -1.75 -5.13 -28.49
C ARG A 515 -2.99 -4.69 -27.73
N GLN A 516 -3.66 -5.60 -27.01
CA GLN A 516 -4.85 -5.28 -26.24
C GLN A 516 -4.55 -4.28 -25.11
N LEU A 517 -3.39 -4.40 -24.46
CA LEU A 517 -3.00 -3.54 -23.35
C LEU A 517 -2.42 -2.19 -23.79
N PHE A 518 -1.66 -2.17 -24.89
CA PHE A 518 -0.84 -1.01 -25.27
C PHE A 518 -1.05 -0.54 -26.72
N GLY A 519 -2.09 -1.03 -27.40
CA GLY A 519 -2.49 -0.66 -28.76
C GLY A 519 -1.65 -1.27 -29.90
N GLN A 520 -0.39 -1.65 -29.64
CA GLN A 520 0.51 -2.26 -30.63
C GLN A 520 1.46 -3.27 -30.00
N ALA A 521 1.89 -4.27 -30.77
CA ALA A 521 2.90 -5.23 -30.31
C ALA A 521 4.27 -4.57 -30.29
N SER A 522 4.92 -4.59 -29.13
CA SER A 522 6.26 -4.05 -28.93
C SER A 522 7.33 -4.95 -29.55
N ARG A 523 8.50 -4.35 -29.78
CA ARG A 523 9.72 -5.08 -30.09
C ARG A 523 10.10 -6.09 -28.99
N LEU A 524 9.83 -5.76 -27.72
CA LEU A 524 10.11 -6.63 -26.57
C LEU A 524 9.39 -7.98 -26.68
N ILE A 525 8.13 -7.99 -27.12
CA ILE A 525 7.34 -9.23 -27.24
C ILE A 525 7.49 -9.86 -28.64
N SER A 526 7.45 -9.05 -29.69
CA SER A 526 7.41 -9.54 -31.08
C SER A 526 8.78 -9.85 -31.68
N GLY A 527 9.86 -9.20 -31.24
CA GLY A 527 11.16 -9.24 -31.90
C GLY A 527 11.23 -8.48 -33.24
N HIS A 528 10.19 -7.70 -33.58
CA HIS A 528 10.10 -6.93 -34.83
C HIS A 528 10.14 -5.42 -34.57
N GLU A 529 10.61 -4.65 -35.54
CA GLU A 529 10.52 -3.18 -35.54
C GLU A 529 9.08 -2.74 -35.88
N LYS A 530 8.79 -1.44 -35.75
CA LYS A 530 7.43 -0.89 -35.98
C LYS A 530 6.90 -1.13 -37.39
N ASP A 531 7.79 -1.30 -38.36
CA ASP A 531 7.47 -1.60 -39.77
C ASP A 531 7.22 -3.11 -40.04
N GLY A 532 7.32 -3.95 -39.00
CA GLY A 532 7.16 -5.40 -39.11
C GLY A 532 8.41 -6.14 -39.59
N SER A 533 9.53 -5.45 -39.82
CA SER A 533 10.80 -6.09 -40.14
C SER A 533 11.44 -6.72 -38.90
N THR A 534 12.20 -7.80 -39.08
CA THR A 534 12.90 -8.45 -37.96
C THR A 534 13.95 -7.51 -37.38
N ALA A 535 13.98 -7.34 -36.05
CA ALA A 535 14.94 -6.45 -35.40
C ALA A 535 16.38 -7.01 -35.55
N ARG A 536 17.21 -6.38 -36.39
CA ARG A 536 18.56 -6.86 -36.77
C ARG A 536 19.70 -6.41 -35.85
N SER A 537 19.42 -5.85 -34.67
CA SER A 537 20.45 -5.20 -33.85
C SER A 537 21.47 -6.13 -33.18
N GLY A 538 21.44 -7.45 -33.43
CA GLY A 538 22.33 -8.45 -32.82
C GLY A 538 22.14 -8.70 -31.32
N ASN A 539 21.54 -7.76 -30.58
CA ASN A 539 21.45 -7.77 -29.12
C ASN A 539 20.17 -8.45 -28.56
N HIS A 540 19.49 -9.31 -29.33
CA HIS A 540 18.34 -10.13 -28.90
C HIS A 540 17.41 -9.49 -27.83
N ARG A 541 16.96 -8.25 -28.07
CA ARG A 541 16.17 -7.43 -27.11
C ARG A 541 14.69 -7.82 -27.00
N HIS A 542 14.37 -9.10 -27.10
CA HIS A 542 13.00 -9.60 -27.02
C HIS A 542 12.91 -10.84 -26.16
N ILE A 543 11.70 -11.20 -25.75
CA ILE A 543 11.46 -12.33 -24.84
C ILE A 543 11.98 -13.65 -25.39
N PHE A 544 12.48 -14.48 -24.48
CA PHE A 544 12.89 -15.84 -24.72
C PHE A 544 11.79 -16.78 -24.23
N LEU A 545 11.48 -17.79 -25.02
CA LEU A 545 10.44 -18.76 -24.74
C LEU A 545 11.07 -20.14 -24.65
N ALA A 546 10.70 -20.92 -23.64
CA ALA A 546 11.18 -22.27 -23.48
C ALA A 546 10.07 -23.16 -22.91
N ALA A 547 10.05 -24.44 -23.29
CA ALA A 547 9.16 -25.41 -22.69
C ALA A 547 9.91 -26.70 -22.35
N HIS A 548 9.60 -27.26 -21.18
CA HIS A 548 10.27 -28.42 -20.62
C HIS A 548 9.26 -29.49 -20.22
N ASP A 549 9.71 -30.73 -20.39
CA ASP A 549 9.11 -31.98 -19.94
C ASP A 549 9.88 -32.35 -18.67
N ASN A 550 9.23 -32.19 -17.52
CA ASN A 550 9.84 -32.29 -16.20
C ASN A 550 9.95 -33.75 -15.74
N ASP A 551 9.00 -34.61 -16.14
CA ASP A 551 8.90 -36.01 -15.71
C ASP A 551 9.45 -37.02 -16.74
N GLY A 552 9.75 -36.55 -17.96
CA GLY A 552 10.32 -37.34 -19.03
C GLY A 552 9.29 -38.21 -19.76
N ASP A 553 7.99 -37.91 -19.63
CA ASP A 553 6.91 -38.68 -20.24
C ASP A 553 6.70 -38.37 -21.75
N GLY A 554 7.45 -37.41 -22.30
CA GLY A 554 7.35 -36.98 -23.68
C GLY A 554 6.30 -35.90 -23.93
N LEU A 555 5.70 -35.33 -22.88
CA LEU A 555 4.74 -34.22 -22.92
C LEU A 555 5.35 -32.98 -22.26
N LEU A 556 4.91 -31.79 -22.67
CA LEU A 556 5.39 -30.54 -22.09
C LEU A 556 4.58 -30.20 -20.82
N ASP A 557 5.29 -30.03 -19.70
CA ASP A 557 4.69 -29.69 -18.40
C ASP A 557 4.77 -28.22 -18.07
N ARG A 558 5.86 -27.58 -18.51
CA ARG A 558 6.25 -26.27 -18.05
C ARG A 558 6.60 -25.37 -19.21
N LEU A 559 6.06 -24.16 -19.19
CA LEU A 559 6.40 -23.06 -20.09
C LEU A 559 7.12 -21.97 -19.31
N LEU A 560 8.22 -21.48 -19.85
CA LEU A 560 8.98 -20.36 -19.33
C LEU A 560 8.93 -19.20 -20.33
N VAL A 561 8.61 -18.02 -19.81
CA VAL A 561 8.74 -16.75 -20.52
C VAL A 561 9.81 -15.94 -19.79
N VAL A 562 10.93 -15.69 -20.46
CA VAL A 562 12.13 -15.09 -19.90
C VAL A 562 12.37 -13.74 -20.55
N ALA A 563 12.57 -12.72 -19.72
CA ALA A 563 12.88 -11.37 -20.18
C ALA A 563 14.32 -11.31 -20.74
N PRO A 564 14.58 -10.45 -21.73
CA PRO A 564 15.89 -10.41 -22.40
C PRO A 564 17.04 -10.05 -21.47
N TRP A 565 16.78 -9.25 -20.42
CA TRP A 565 17.78 -8.88 -19.42
C TRP A 565 18.13 -9.97 -18.41
N GLU A 566 17.35 -11.06 -18.37
CA GLU A 566 17.74 -12.25 -17.61
C GLU A 566 18.63 -13.17 -18.45
N ALA A 567 18.31 -13.30 -19.74
CA ALA A 567 19.06 -14.12 -20.68
C ALA A 567 20.38 -13.47 -21.16
N ASP A 568 20.49 -12.14 -21.06
CA ASP A 568 21.69 -11.34 -21.31
C ASP A 568 21.93 -10.41 -20.10
N ARG A 569 22.87 -10.80 -19.22
CA ARG A 569 23.11 -10.12 -17.93
C ARG A 569 23.75 -8.73 -18.08
N ASN A 570 24.20 -8.41 -19.29
CA ASN A 570 24.73 -7.08 -19.61
C ASN A 570 23.61 -6.11 -20.03
N ALA A 571 22.40 -6.60 -20.33
CA ALA A 571 21.30 -5.76 -20.78
C ALA A 571 20.66 -5.01 -19.60
N LYS A 572 20.59 -3.68 -19.73
CA LYS A 572 19.92 -2.79 -18.76
C LYS A 572 18.55 -2.36 -19.29
N PRO A 573 17.43 -2.89 -18.76
CA PRO A 573 16.10 -2.55 -19.23
C PRO A 573 15.60 -1.21 -18.67
N ALA A 574 14.73 -0.53 -19.43
CA ALA A 574 13.97 0.60 -18.90
C ALA A 574 12.88 0.11 -17.93
N SER A 575 12.48 0.95 -16.96
CA SER A 575 11.38 0.62 -16.02
C SER A 575 10.08 0.28 -16.75
N THR A 576 9.79 0.99 -17.83
CA THR A 576 8.61 0.76 -18.69
C THR A 576 8.66 -0.58 -19.42
N GLU A 577 9.84 -1.09 -19.79
CA GLU A 577 9.99 -2.42 -20.39
C GLU A 577 9.71 -3.52 -19.36
N ARG A 578 10.15 -3.33 -18.11
CA ARG A 578 9.90 -4.27 -17.00
C ARG A 578 8.41 -4.36 -16.65
N GLU A 579 7.75 -3.22 -16.49
CA GLU A 579 6.32 -3.17 -16.22
C GLU A 579 5.50 -3.80 -17.36
N ARG A 580 5.87 -3.49 -18.60
CA ARG A 580 5.21 -4.05 -19.78
C ARG A 580 5.36 -5.57 -19.85
N PHE A 581 6.56 -6.10 -19.61
CA PHE A 581 6.78 -7.55 -19.57
C PHE A 581 5.87 -8.22 -18.53
N GLU A 582 5.90 -7.75 -17.29
CA GLU A 582 5.10 -8.33 -16.20
C GLU A 582 3.61 -8.29 -16.52
N ARG A 583 3.09 -7.13 -16.95
CA ARG A 583 1.65 -6.93 -17.22
C ARG A 583 1.13 -7.76 -18.38
N VAL A 584 1.94 -7.96 -19.43
CA VAL A 584 1.55 -8.77 -20.59
C VAL A 584 1.62 -10.25 -20.24
N VAL A 585 2.73 -10.69 -19.67
CA VAL A 585 3.00 -12.11 -19.46
C VAL A 585 2.15 -12.69 -18.34
N SER A 586 1.93 -11.95 -17.24
CA SER A 586 1.04 -12.41 -16.14
C SER A 586 -0.41 -12.64 -16.54
N ARG A 587 -0.87 -12.08 -17.67
CA ARG A 587 -2.22 -12.31 -18.23
C ARG A 587 -2.32 -13.54 -19.13
N LEU A 588 -1.21 -14.22 -19.40
CA LEU A 588 -1.20 -15.42 -20.22
C LEU A 588 -1.83 -16.60 -19.46
N THR A 589 -3.10 -16.85 -19.71
CA THR A 589 -3.91 -17.89 -19.05
C THR A 589 -4.31 -19.01 -20.00
N THR A 590 -4.50 -18.71 -21.28
CA THR A 590 -4.88 -19.71 -22.29
C THR A 590 -4.15 -19.44 -23.61
N VAL A 591 -3.68 -20.51 -24.28
CA VAL A 591 -3.03 -20.45 -25.60
C VAL A 591 -3.83 -21.26 -26.61
N ARG A 592 -4.28 -20.60 -27.68
CA ARG A 592 -4.94 -21.25 -28.82
C ARG A 592 -3.90 -21.56 -29.89
N ALA A 593 -3.54 -22.83 -30.04
CA ALA A 593 -2.43 -23.30 -30.88
C ALA A 593 -2.89 -23.95 -32.20
N GLY A 594 -4.03 -23.51 -32.75
CA GLY A 594 -4.53 -24.00 -34.03
C GLY A 594 -4.81 -25.50 -34.01
N ALA A 595 -4.16 -26.26 -34.90
CA ALA A 595 -4.30 -27.71 -34.99
C ALA A 595 -3.86 -28.48 -33.74
N LEU A 596 -3.04 -27.87 -32.86
CA LEU A 596 -2.64 -28.46 -31.58
C LEU A 596 -3.71 -28.32 -30.49
N GLY A 597 -4.76 -27.52 -30.70
CA GLY A 597 -5.82 -27.32 -29.72
C GLY A 597 -5.63 -26.10 -28.82
N VAL A 598 -6.24 -26.15 -27.63
CA VAL A 598 -6.29 -25.05 -26.65
C VAL A 598 -5.68 -25.52 -25.34
N PHE A 599 -4.70 -24.76 -24.84
CA PHE A 599 -3.93 -25.10 -23.64
C PHE A 599 -4.17 -24.08 -22.54
N ASP A 600 -4.58 -24.55 -21.36
CA ASP A 600 -4.68 -23.71 -20.17
C ASP A 600 -3.36 -23.72 -19.39
N LEU A 601 -2.99 -22.53 -18.95
CA LEU A 601 -1.73 -22.22 -18.30
C LEU A 601 -2.00 -21.67 -16.90
N GLN A 602 -1.35 -22.28 -15.91
CA GLN A 602 -1.39 -21.79 -14.54
C GLN A 602 -0.02 -21.22 -14.17
N MET A 603 0.01 -19.92 -13.90
CA MET A 603 1.23 -19.25 -13.42
C MET A 603 1.71 -19.90 -12.12
N GLN A 604 2.98 -20.27 -12.06
CA GLN A 604 3.62 -20.83 -10.88
C GLN A 604 4.22 -19.72 -9.99
N GLY A 605 4.25 -19.95 -8.68
CA GLY A 605 4.73 -18.95 -7.70
C GLY A 605 6.24 -18.66 -7.77
N ASP A 606 6.62 -17.48 -7.27
CA ASP A 606 7.95 -16.83 -7.38
C ASP A 606 9.12 -17.49 -6.64
N ARG A 607 8.98 -18.72 -6.13
CA ARG A 607 10.08 -19.37 -5.41
C ARG A 607 10.77 -20.37 -6.31
N PRO A 608 11.86 -19.99 -7.03
CA PRO A 608 12.76 -21.00 -7.55
C PRO A 608 13.29 -21.78 -6.36
N ASN A 609 12.92 -23.06 -6.29
CA ASN A 609 13.55 -23.98 -5.37
C ASN A 609 15.05 -24.02 -5.74
N GLN A 610 15.97 -24.07 -4.77
CA GLN A 610 17.38 -24.23 -5.10
C GLN A 610 17.63 -25.51 -5.93
N ASN A 611 16.72 -26.47 -5.82
CA ASN A 611 16.72 -27.72 -6.58
C ASN A 611 15.93 -27.64 -7.90
N ASP A 612 15.51 -26.46 -8.37
CA ASP A 612 14.85 -26.32 -9.67
C ASP A 612 15.89 -26.55 -10.79
N PRO A 613 15.68 -27.55 -11.68
CA PRO A 613 16.66 -27.89 -12.71
C PRO A 613 16.88 -26.78 -13.74
N LEU A 614 15.95 -25.83 -13.89
CA LEU A 614 16.05 -24.73 -14.85
C LEU A 614 16.47 -23.41 -14.20
N MET A 615 16.15 -23.21 -12.92
CA MET A 615 16.31 -21.92 -12.22
C MET A 615 17.36 -21.96 -11.09
N GLY A 616 17.95 -23.12 -10.81
CA GLY A 616 18.95 -23.31 -9.76
C GLY A 616 20.29 -22.61 -10.03
N SER A 617 21.14 -22.60 -9.01
CA SER A 617 22.52 -22.09 -9.09
C SER A 617 23.50 -23.27 -9.07
N VAL A 618 23.99 -23.67 -10.24
CA VAL A 618 24.86 -24.85 -10.36
C VAL A 618 26.08 -24.55 -11.25
N ARG A 619 27.13 -25.38 -11.10
CA ARG A 619 28.36 -25.26 -11.89
C ARG A 619 28.28 -26.00 -13.21
N ARG A 620 27.42 -27.00 -13.34
CA ARG A 620 27.30 -27.85 -14.53
C ARG A 620 25.89 -27.75 -15.11
N TRP A 621 25.84 -27.49 -16.42
CA TRP A 621 24.61 -27.27 -17.16
C TRP A 621 24.60 -28.13 -18.42
N LYS A 622 23.56 -28.92 -18.62
CA LYS A 622 23.39 -29.81 -19.78
C LYS A 622 22.22 -29.35 -20.63
N SER A 623 22.43 -29.32 -21.95
CA SER A 623 21.41 -28.86 -22.88
C SER A 623 20.18 -29.78 -22.87
N ILE A 624 19.01 -29.23 -22.58
CA ILE A 624 17.68 -29.87 -22.61
C ILE A 624 17.06 -29.77 -24.00
N SER A 625 17.27 -28.67 -24.72
CA SER A 625 16.98 -28.58 -26.17
C SER A 625 18.29 -28.47 -26.96
N ALA A 626 18.23 -28.70 -28.28
CA ALA A 626 19.44 -28.69 -29.10
C ALA A 626 20.01 -27.27 -29.20
N TYR A 627 21.32 -27.13 -29.00
CA TYR A 627 22.06 -25.90 -29.24
C TYR A 627 22.29 -25.72 -30.74
N ARG A 628 21.94 -24.55 -31.28
CA ARG A 628 22.25 -24.16 -32.66
C ARG A 628 23.28 -23.04 -32.64
N PRO A 629 24.48 -23.25 -33.22
CA PRO A 629 25.52 -22.24 -33.18
C PRO A 629 25.12 -20.98 -33.95
N THR A 630 25.54 -19.81 -33.45
CA THR A 630 25.27 -18.53 -34.10
C THR A 630 26.11 -18.36 -35.36
N ARG A 631 27.33 -18.93 -35.35
CA ARG A 631 28.23 -19.05 -36.49
C ARG A 631 28.32 -20.50 -36.95
N CYS A 632 27.83 -20.80 -38.15
CA CYS A 632 27.87 -22.16 -38.68
C CYS A 632 29.28 -22.53 -39.19
N PRO A 633 29.80 -23.72 -38.86
CA PRO A 633 31.05 -24.21 -39.41
C PRO A 633 30.93 -24.45 -40.92
N LYS A 634 32.01 -24.20 -41.67
CA LYS A 634 32.05 -24.39 -43.13
C LYS A 634 32.20 -25.87 -43.52
N THR A 635 32.77 -26.70 -42.65
CA THR A 635 33.00 -28.14 -42.87
C THR A 635 32.74 -28.93 -41.59
N LEU A 636 32.41 -30.23 -41.72
CA LEU A 636 32.21 -31.14 -40.57
C LEU A 636 33.49 -31.33 -39.75
N ALA A 637 34.67 -31.30 -40.38
CA ALA A 637 35.96 -31.44 -39.71
C ALA A 637 36.27 -30.27 -38.74
N GLN A 638 35.68 -29.09 -38.98
CA GLN A 638 35.85 -27.90 -38.14
C GLN A 638 34.68 -27.68 -37.16
N ALA A 639 33.68 -28.57 -37.16
CA ALA A 639 32.44 -28.36 -36.43
C ALA A 639 32.65 -28.34 -34.91
N ASP A 640 33.48 -29.25 -34.38
CA ASP A 640 33.76 -29.36 -32.95
C ASP A 640 34.32 -28.06 -32.36
N GLU A 641 35.42 -27.59 -32.94
CA GLU A 641 36.12 -26.39 -32.47
C GLU A 641 35.26 -25.14 -32.65
N THR A 642 34.58 -25.01 -33.79
CA THR A 642 33.70 -23.87 -34.07
C THR A 642 32.53 -23.79 -33.09
N ILE A 643 31.90 -24.92 -32.75
CA ILE A 643 30.76 -24.97 -31.83
C ILE A 643 31.21 -24.66 -30.40
N ARG A 644 32.36 -25.17 -29.96
CA ARG A 644 32.91 -24.84 -28.63
C ARG A 644 33.23 -23.36 -28.52
N ALA A 645 33.93 -22.80 -29.50
CA ALA A 645 34.25 -21.38 -29.54
C ALA A 645 32.98 -20.50 -29.58
N ASP A 646 31.97 -20.89 -30.35
CA ASP A 646 30.68 -20.17 -30.43
C ASP A 646 29.95 -20.19 -29.09
N ALA A 647 29.89 -21.34 -28.39
CA ALA A 647 29.26 -21.43 -27.07
C ALA A 647 29.99 -20.61 -25.99
N VAL A 648 31.33 -20.62 -25.98
CA VAL A 648 32.13 -19.77 -25.07
C VAL A 648 31.86 -18.29 -25.35
N ASN A 649 31.93 -17.87 -26.61
CA ASN A 649 31.67 -16.49 -27.00
C ASN A 649 30.26 -16.03 -26.63
N GLU A 650 29.25 -16.89 -26.80
CA GLU A 650 27.87 -16.57 -26.45
C GLU A 650 27.67 -16.42 -24.94
N CYS A 651 28.36 -17.22 -24.12
CA CYS A 651 28.38 -17.05 -22.66
C CYS A 651 29.01 -15.71 -22.26
N LEU A 652 30.21 -15.41 -22.77
CA LEU A 652 30.92 -14.17 -22.44
C LEU A 652 30.13 -12.93 -22.87
N ARG A 653 29.54 -12.96 -24.07
CA ARG A 653 28.69 -11.87 -24.60
C ARG A 653 27.53 -11.52 -23.67
N ARG A 654 26.96 -12.53 -23.00
CA ARG A 654 25.81 -12.40 -22.09
C ARG A 654 26.20 -12.16 -20.63
N GLY A 655 27.49 -11.91 -20.35
CA GLY A 655 27.98 -11.65 -18.99
C GLY A 655 28.04 -12.92 -18.12
N LEU A 656 28.11 -14.11 -18.73
CA LEU A 656 28.37 -15.35 -18.02
C LEU A 656 29.89 -15.59 -17.89
N PRO A 657 30.35 -16.27 -16.83
CA PRO A 657 31.75 -16.70 -16.73
C PRO A 657 32.13 -17.62 -17.89
N GLU A 658 33.42 -17.71 -18.20
CA GLU A 658 33.92 -18.61 -19.24
C GLU A 658 33.64 -20.08 -18.89
N PRO A 659 32.92 -20.84 -19.75
CA PRO A 659 32.65 -22.25 -19.51
C PRO A 659 33.69 -23.17 -20.17
N LYS A 660 33.93 -24.33 -19.55
CA LYS A 660 34.44 -25.52 -20.26
C LYS A 660 33.29 -26.18 -21.01
N VAL A 661 33.41 -26.32 -22.34
CA VAL A 661 32.35 -26.86 -23.22
C VAL A 661 32.66 -28.28 -23.66
N GLU A 662 31.74 -29.19 -23.40
CA GLU A 662 31.76 -30.58 -23.87
C GLU A 662 30.61 -30.82 -24.86
N ILE A 663 30.92 -31.43 -26.02
CA ILE A 663 29.93 -31.79 -27.03
C ILE A 663 29.50 -33.24 -26.78
N LEU A 664 28.23 -33.44 -26.42
CA LEU A 664 27.66 -34.76 -26.12
C LEU A 664 27.18 -35.48 -27.39
N SER A 665 26.64 -34.74 -28.36
CA SER A 665 26.27 -35.27 -29.67
C SER A 665 26.07 -34.15 -30.68
N MET A 666 26.18 -34.48 -31.97
CA MET A 666 25.88 -33.56 -33.07
C MET A 666 25.00 -34.23 -34.11
N ARG A 667 24.12 -33.45 -34.72
CA ARG A 667 23.28 -33.86 -35.85
C ARG A 667 23.29 -32.79 -36.91
N GLN A 668 23.49 -33.19 -38.16
CA GLN A 668 23.34 -32.32 -39.32
C GLN A 668 21.89 -32.35 -39.81
N GLY A 669 21.27 -31.18 -39.94
CA GLY A 669 19.92 -31.06 -40.47
C GLY A 669 19.88 -31.17 -42.00
N PRO A 670 18.69 -31.41 -42.58
CA PRO A 670 18.51 -31.61 -44.03
C PRO A 670 18.89 -30.40 -44.90
N LYS A 671 19.01 -29.21 -44.31
CA LYS A 671 19.47 -27.96 -44.97
C LYS A 671 20.91 -27.57 -44.58
N GLY A 672 21.73 -28.51 -44.11
CA GLY A 672 23.14 -28.30 -43.78
C GLY A 672 23.45 -27.62 -42.43
N GLY A 673 22.43 -27.23 -41.65
CA GLY A 673 22.63 -26.62 -40.32
C GLY A 673 22.95 -27.66 -39.24
N ILE A 674 23.95 -27.38 -38.39
CA ILE A 674 24.35 -28.29 -37.30
C ILE A 674 23.58 -27.97 -36.02
N LYS A 675 23.12 -29.01 -35.34
CA LYS A 675 22.54 -28.97 -33.98
C LYS A 675 23.39 -29.83 -33.05
N ALA A 676 23.71 -29.33 -31.86
CA ALA A 676 24.55 -30.03 -30.89
C ALA A 676 23.84 -30.18 -29.54
N ARG A 677 24.19 -31.22 -28.79
CA ARG A 677 23.93 -31.33 -27.35
C ARG A 677 25.22 -31.00 -26.62
N LEU A 678 25.15 -30.07 -25.69
CA LEU A 678 26.31 -29.53 -24.99
C LEU A 678 26.19 -29.74 -23.49
N CYS A 679 27.34 -29.88 -22.82
CA CYS A 679 27.50 -29.72 -21.39
C CYS A 679 28.46 -28.55 -21.13
N LEU A 680 28.07 -27.62 -20.26
CA LEU A 680 28.83 -26.44 -19.87
C LEU A 680 29.22 -26.58 -18.41
N SER A 681 30.51 -26.43 -18.12
CA SER A 681 31.03 -26.43 -16.75
C SER A 681 31.69 -25.09 -16.43
N PHE A 682 31.21 -24.40 -15.41
CA PHE A 682 31.71 -23.10 -14.96
C PHE A 682 32.56 -23.26 -13.69
N ALA A 683 33.54 -22.38 -13.52
CA ALA A 683 34.37 -22.34 -12.30
C ALA A 683 33.57 -21.95 -11.05
N VAL A 684 32.53 -21.12 -11.22
CA VAL A 684 31.61 -20.65 -10.17
C VAL A 684 30.19 -21.11 -10.47
N ALA A 685 29.33 -21.18 -9.44
CA ALA A 685 27.92 -21.49 -9.65
C ALA A 685 27.25 -20.37 -10.45
N VAL A 686 26.48 -20.73 -11.46
CA VAL A 686 25.78 -19.80 -12.35
C VAL A 686 24.27 -20.02 -12.18
N ASN A 687 23.53 -18.94 -11.96
CA ASN A 687 22.07 -18.99 -11.86
C ASN A 687 21.41 -19.22 -13.23
N GLY A 688 20.43 -20.10 -13.31
CA GLY A 688 19.54 -20.24 -14.46
C GLY A 688 18.48 -19.13 -14.53
N PRO A 689 17.70 -19.05 -15.64
CA PRO A 689 17.70 -19.99 -16.77
C PRO A 689 18.79 -19.70 -17.80
N LEU A 690 19.39 -20.75 -18.37
CA LEU A 690 20.38 -20.65 -19.44
C LEU A 690 19.78 -21.02 -20.79
N LEU A 691 19.70 -20.03 -21.68
CA LEU A 691 19.13 -20.12 -23.03
C LEU A 691 20.11 -19.57 -24.05
N LEU A 692 20.87 -20.42 -24.75
CA LEU A 692 21.99 -20.00 -25.61
C LEU A 692 21.80 -20.44 -27.07
N GLY A 693 22.47 -19.75 -27.99
CA GLY A 693 22.47 -20.10 -29.40
C GLY A 693 21.43 -19.36 -30.24
N LYS A 694 21.45 -19.64 -31.55
CA LYS A 694 20.76 -18.86 -32.59
C LYS A 694 19.24 -18.80 -32.42
N ASP A 695 18.63 -19.91 -32.02
CA ASP A 695 17.19 -20.10 -31.86
C ASP A 695 16.76 -20.11 -30.38
N SER A 696 17.56 -19.53 -29.49
CA SER A 696 17.28 -19.47 -28.04
C SER A 696 15.99 -18.73 -27.68
N HIS A 697 15.54 -17.80 -28.52
CA HIS A 697 14.26 -17.10 -28.37
C HIS A 697 13.04 -17.94 -28.82
N GLU A 698 13.27 -19.06 -29.49
CA GLU A 698 12.26 -20.00 -30.00
C GLU A 698 12.29 -21.36 -29.28
N GLY A 699 13.00 -21.45 -28.14
CA GLY A 699 13.11 -22.67 -27.33
C GLY A 699 14.30 -23.56 -27.65
N GLY A 700 15.19 -23.14 -28.55
CA GLY A 700 16.50 -23.76 -28.78
C GLY A 700 17.48 -23.51 -27.63
N GLY A 701 18.50 -24.37 -27.50
CA GLY A 701 19.58 -24.24 -26.53
C GLY A 701 19.19 -23.89 -25.08
N LEU A 702 18.10 -24.44 -24.57
CA LEU A 702 17.77 -24.45 -23.15
C LEU A 702 18.69 -25.44 -22.44
N PHE A 703 19.25 -25.05 -21.30
CA PHE A 703 20.06 -25.92 -20.43
C PHE A 703 19.38 -26.12 -19.08
N GLY A 704 19.57 -27.30 -18.50
CA GLY A 704 19.20 -27.62 -17.12
C GLY A 704 20.42 -28.07 -16.31
N ALA A 705 20.28 -28.08 -14.99
CA ALA A 705 21.26 -28.61 -14.07
C ALA A 705 21.53 -30.10 -14.37
N ASP A 706 22.82 -30.46 -14.37
CA ASP A 706 23.31 -31.85 -14.54
C ASP A 706 23.77 -32.44 -13.21
#